data_AF-A0A4V4HYL4-F1
#
_entry.id   AF-A0A4V4HYL4-F1
#
_cell.length_a   1.000
_cell.length_b   1.000
_cell.length_c   1.000
_cell.angle_alpha   90.00
_cell.angle_beta   90.00
_cell.angle_gamma   90.00
#
_symmetry.space_group_name_H-M   'P 1'
#
loop_
_entity.id
_entity.type
_entity.pdbx_description
1 polymer ?
#
loop_
_entity_poly.entity_id
_entity_poly.type
_entity_poly.pdbx_seq_one_letter_code
_entity_poly.pdbx_strand_id
1 'polypeptide(L)'
;MSIRKLSTGVFALSTLIQHVVAAPQGPVVSFKFPEVVEAGGMHNIHVDYHSSHDGEFSIVYGDCGIKSTEDAHHVLGSTHVGNHDLAKRHLNWHEQRPTRFVWLAPEDISSDGCLHAFSGDVLLGRSTPVSVGRRNNKRHLAAADVMDAMGPWFDGVTYLKEKEPESVFVAQTKSKSVGILGGGMSGLMTAHILDSVGFHDWQIIEASSRIGGRVHTSYLNATKPDQYQYQEMGPMRFPVSLSMDNETIEINDHKMVFQLADELNKQNKHDPSYEVKFIPWIQSARNDPSSTTKRKPDGTVPGVAEVSENPSLAVNATLSYSNATAVAEATEEFEDWLGMTTEKTRLYATNVFQAHKQAVAEGFLDFSESGYLRYKMGIDNNITDQIDSVADNLPSWPYEDVYFEATEWRTIDQGLSRLPAAFGPQVLNRTRFQTAVQAMSWNETSEKMSVHFRPGNPFDMETEIIDFDYTIVAVPFSKVRLWRLPDYSSLLSRAISRLNYSPACKVALHYKTRFWEHLDRPIIGGCGSGGGIAGIGSVCYPSYQINSTGPGVILASYLSGDMAKSLGAMTEQEHVAYVQRAMIEIHGPIAAEQFTGAYDRKCWLNDEYQAGAWASPTALQQDLYLPAYFQTEKHTVFVGEHTSYTHAWIFSALESAVRGTTQLLLDMGLVDEAKQVTEFWMARWISM
;
A
#
# COMPACT_ATOMS: atom_id res chain seq x y z
N MET A 1 -37.50 56.74 -58.85
CA MET A 1 -38.65 57.59 -58.49
C MET A 1 -38.09 58.91 -57.98
N SER A 2 -38.37 60.01 -58.71
CA SER A 2 -38.14 61.45 -58.46
C SER A 2 -37.07 61.89 -57.43
N ILE A 3 -35.93 62.50 -57.83
CA ILE A 3 -35.73 63.86 -58.38
C ILE A 3 -36.11 64.98 -57.39
N ARG A 4 -35.14 65.83 -57.03
CA ARG A 4 -35.08 67.31 -57.19
C ARG A 4 -34.16 67.92 -56.12
N LYS A 5 -33.37 68.99 -56.33
CA LYS A 5 -32.87 69.80 -57.47
C LYS A 5 -32.06 70.95 -56.84
N LEU A 6 -30.95 71.37 -57.48
CA LEU A 6 -30.39 72.76 -57.64
C LEU A 6 -30.06 73.59 -56.37
N SER A 7 -29.07 74.49 -56.30
CA SER A 7 -28.30 75.27 -57.28
C SER A 7 -27.09 75.98 -56.60
N THR A 8 -26.07 76.36 -57.41
CA THR A 8 -25.21 77.58 -57.38
C THR A 8 -24.55 77.98 -56.04
N GLY A 9 -23.24 78.13 -55.84
CA GLY A 9 -22.14 78.53 -56.72
C GLY A 9 -21.63 79.91 -56.30
N VAL A 10 -20.44 80.03 -55.67
CA VAL A 10 -19.58 81.25 -55.59
C VAL A 10 -18.12 80.84 -55.32
N PHE A 11 -17.19 81.41 -56.07
CA PHE A 11 -15.73 81.34 -55.90
C PHE A 11 -15.25 82.27 -54.77
N ALA A 12 -14.30 81.83 -53.95
CA ALA A 12 -13.36 82.71 -53.27
C ALA A 12 -12.02 81.98 -53.00
N LEU A 13 -10.94 82.48 -53.61
CA LEU A 13 -9.57 82.15 -53.22
C LEU A 13 -9.30 82.70 -51.82
N SER A 14 -8.78 81.88 -50.91
CA SER A 14 -7.92 82.36 -49.83
C SER A 14 -6.92 81.28 -49.43
N THR A 15 -5.66 81.69 -49.39
CA THR A 15 -4.45 80.96 -49.03
C THR A 15 -4.52 80.45 -47.59
N LEU A 16 -4.34 79.15 -47.37
CA LEU A 16 -4.13 78.56 -46.05
C LEU A 16 -2.77 77.86 -45.97
N ILE A 17 -2.00 78.33 -44.98
CA ILE A 17 -0.74 77.82 -44.49
C ILE A 17 -0.95 76.38 -43.98
N GLN A 18 -0.19 75.41 -44.51
CA GLN A 18 -0.13 74.06 -43.97
C GLN A 18 0.53 74.10 -42.59
N HIS A 19 -0.22 73.75 -41.55
CA HIS A 19 0.35 73.19 -40.32
C HIS A 19 0.28 71.68 -40.43
N VAL A 20 1.45 71.04 -40.44
CA VAL A 20 1.59 69.59 -40.34
C VAL A 20 1.26 69.20 -38.91
N VAL A 21 0.12 68.54 -38.71
CA VAL A 21 -0.19 67.81 -37.47
C VAL A 21 0.49 66.45 -37.57
N ALA A 22 1.43 66.17 -36.68
CA ALA A 22 2.07 64.86 -36.58
C ALA A 22 1.04 63.79 -36.17
N ALA A 23 1.04 62.65 -36.86
CA ALA A 23 0.26 61.47 -36.50
C ALA A 23 0.70 60.94 -35.12
N PRO A 24 -0.20 60.37 -34.30
CA PRO A 24 0.19 59.72 -33.05
C PRO A 24 1.12 58.54 -33.35
N GLN A 25 2.32 58.54 -32.78
CA GLN A 25 3.23 57.40 -32.81
C GLN A 25 2.54 56.23 -32.10
N GLY A 26 2.44 55.07 -32.76
CA GLY A 26 1.94 53.85 -32.16
C GLY A 26 2.83 53.39 -30.99
N PRO A 27 2.36 52.42 -30.17
CA PRO A 27 3.12 51.93 -29.03
C PRO A 27 4.46 51.33 -29.49
N VAL A 28 5.52 51.58 -28.73
CA VAL A 28 6.87 51.01 -28.97
C VAL A 28 6.82 49.49 -28.84
N VAL A 29 5.98 48.99 -27.95
CA VAL A 29 5.83 47.57 -27.64
C VAL A 29 4.36 47.15 -27.58
N SER A 30 4.05 45.95 -28.08
CA SER A 30 2.77 45.28 -27.84
C SER A 30 2.94 43.87 -27.28
N PHE A 31 1.91 43.36 -26.61
CA PHE A 31 1.91 42.06 -25.97
C PHE A 31 1.00 41.07 -26.69
N LYS A 32 1.41 39.79 -26.72
CA LYS A 32 0.54 38.65 -27.01
C LYS A 32 0.60 37.68 -25.83
N PHE A 33 -0.56 37.33 -25.32
CA PHE A 33 -0.73 36.49 -24.15
C PHE A 33 -2.02 35.67 -24.30
N PRO A 34 -2.22 34.61 -23.49
CA PRO A 34 -3.43 33.81 -23.53
C PRO A 34 -4.70 34.66 -23.34
N GLU A 35 -5.82 34.22 -23.91
CA GLU A 35 -7.11 34.92 -23.78
C GLU A 35 -7.61 34.97 -22.33
N VAL A 36 -7.24 33.98 -21.52
CA VAL A 36 -7.49 33.91 -20.08
C VAL A 36 -6.19 33.53 -19.37
N VAL A 37 -5.84 34.29 -18.33
CA VAL A 37 -4.70 34.03 -17.45
C VAL A 37 -5.20 33.38 -16.17
N GLU A 38 -4.61 32.24 -15.81
CA GLU A 38 -4.97 31.48 -14.61
C GLU A 38 -4.27 32.07 -13.37
N ALA A 39 -5.04 32.42 -12.34
CA ALA A 39 -4.51 32.82 -11.04
C ALA A 39 -3.69 31.67 -10.41
N GLY A 40 -2.48 31.96 -9.94
CA GLY A 40 -1.51 30.94 -9.47
C GLY A 40 -0.85 30.12 -10.57
N GLY A 41 -1.11 30.43 -11.85
CA GLY A 41 -0.57 29.71 -13.02
C GLY A 41 0.63 30.41 -13.67
N MET A 42 1.36 29.66 -14.51
CA MET A 42 2.48 30.15 -15.32
C MET A 42 2.05 30.42 -16.76
N HIS A 43 2.36 31.60 -17.30
CA HIS A 43 1.94 32.03 -18.63
C HIS A 43 3.10 32.60 -19.45
N ASN A 44 3.13 32.32 -20.75
CA ASN A 44 4.11 32.92 -21.65
C ASN A 44 3.57 34.24 -22.22
N ILE A 45 4.30 35.32 -21.99
CA ILE A 45 4.04 36.65 -22.54
C ILE A 45 5.01 36.90 -23.69
N HIS A 46 4.46 37.12 -24.88
CA HIS A 46 5.25 37.49 -26.04
C HIS A 46 5.22 39.00 -26.24
N VAL A 47 6.37 39.55 -26.57
CA VAL A 47 6.62 40.99 -26.69
C VAL A 47 7.06 41.28 -28.12
N ASP A 48 6.25 42.06 -28.83
CA ASP A 48 6.56 42.55 -30.17
C ASP A 48 7.05 44.00 -30.07
N TYR A 49 8.23 44.29 -30.64
CA TYR A 49 8.82 45.63 -30.68
C TYR A 49 8.55 46.28 -32.04
N HIS A 50 7.87 47.43 -32.04
CA HIS A 50 7.47 48.15 -33.27
C HIS A 50 8.41 49.30 -33.63
N SER A 51 9.22 49.75 -32.67
CA SER A 51 10.26 50.76 -32.87
C SER A 51 11.48 50.46 -31.98
N SER A 52 12.63 51.00 -32.36
CA SER A 52 13.89 50.75 -31.66
C SER A 52 13.89 51.42 -30.28
N HIS A 53 14.11 50.63 -29.24
CA HIS A 53 14.33 51.09 -27.88
C HIS A 53 15.58 50.41 -27.29
N ASP A 54 16.42 51.22 -26.65
CA ASP A 54 17.69 50.82 -26.05
C ASP A 54 17.71 51.32 -24.60
N GLY A 55 17.99 50.45 -23.63
CA GLY A 55 18.03 50.82 -22.21
C GLY A 55 17.32 49.84 -21.29
N GLU A 56 16.93 50.32 -20.11
CA GLU A 56 16.15 49.56 -19.14
C GLU A 56 14.74 49.25 -19.67
N PHE A 57 14.26 48.05 -19.35
CA PHE A 57 12.99 47.51 -19.81
C PHE A 57 12.37 46.64 -18.72
N SER A 58 11.21 47.05 -18.22
CA SER A 58 10.46 46.36 -17.18
C SER A 58 9.05 46.05 -17.64
N ILE A 59 8.58 44.83 -17.40
CA ILE A 59 7.19 44.44 -17.60
C ILE A 59 6.53 44.31 -16.22
N VAL A 60 5.39 44.97 -16.07
CA VAL A 60 4.62 44.96 -14.82
C VAL A 60 3.15 44.68 -15.11
N TYR A 61 2.43 44.22 -14.10
CA TYR A 61 0.98 44.08 -14.12
C TYR A 61 0.35 44.97 -13.06
N GLY A 62 -0.74 45.65 -13.42
CA GLY A 62 -1.49 46.50 -12.50
C GLY A 62 -2.71 47.12 -13.15
N ASP A 63 -3.31 48.11 -12.50
CA ASP A 63 -4.43 48.88 -13.06
C ASP A 63 -4.06 49.44 -14.44
N CYS A 64 -4.97 49.42 -15.41
CA CYS A 64 -4.67 49.88 -16.77
C CYS A 64 -4.26 51.37 -16.85
N GLY A 65 -4.50 52.15 -15.79
CA GLY A 65 -4.12 53.56 -15.65
C GLY A 65 -2.84 53.85 -14.87
N ILE A 66 -2.06 52.85 -14.44
CA ILE A 66 -0.79 53.10 -13.72
C ILE A 66 0.19 53.93 -14.57
N LYS A 67 0.97 54.78 -13.89
CA LYS A 67 1.92 55.70 -14.53
C LYS A 67 3.38 55.36 -14.25
N SER A 68 3.63 54.57 -13.21
CA SER A 68 4.97 54.13 -12.81
C SER A 68 4.96 52.64 -12.48
N THR A 69 6.14 52.05 -12.39
CA THR A 69 6.31 50.66 -11.94
C THR A 69 6.03 50.49 -10.44
N GLU A 70 6.07 51.57 -9.64
CA GLU A 70 5.78 51.55 -8.21
C GLU A 70 4.28 51.36 -7.92
N ASP A 71 3.42 51.80 -8.84
CA ASP A 71 1.96 51.65 -8.75
C ASP A 71 1.48 50.26 -9.20
N ALA A 72 2.41 49.40 -9.67
CA ALA A 72 2.06 48.08 -10.17
C ALA A 72 1.66 47.14 -9.03
N HIS A 73 0.75 46.21 -9.34
CA HIS A 73 0.45 45.10 -8.43
C HIS A 73 1.69 44.21 -8.24
N HIS A 74 2.40 43.89 -9.33
CA HIS A 74 3.64 43.12 -9.29
C HIS A 74 4.45 43.28 -10.57
N VAL A 75 5.74 42.98 -10.47
CA VAL A 75 6.69 43.02 -11.59
C VAL A 75 6.83 41.62 -12.18
N LEU A 76 6.66 41.50 -13.50
CA LEU A 76 6.89 40.24 -14.22
C LEU A 76 8.39 40.01 -14.43
N GLY A 77 9.13 41.07 -14.74
CA GLY A 77 10.57 41.02 -14.89
C GLY A 77 11.16 42.32 -15.40
N SER A 78 12.44 42.53 -15.10
CA SER A 78 13.21 43.72 -15.49
C SER A 78 14.54 43.33 -16.14
N THR A 79 14.90 44.05 -17.20
CA THR A 79 16.10 43.79 -17.98
C THR A 79 16.62 45.05 -18.67
N HIS A 80 17.76 44.94 -19.35
CA HIS A 80 18.20 45.90 -20.37
C HIS A 80 18.07 45.28 -21.75
N VAL A 81 17.76 46.10 -22.76
CA VAL A 81 17.55 45.69 -24.17
C VAL A 81 18.27 46.63 -25.13
N GLY A 82 18.48 46.19 -26.37
CA GLY A 82 19.07 47.00 -27.43
C GLY A 82 20.58 47.20 -27.28
N ASN A 83 21.09 48.40 -27.58
CA ASN A 83 22.54 48.70 -27.58
C ASN A 83 23.18 48.89 -26.18
N HIS A 84 22.45 48.64 -25.10
CA HIS A 84 22.95 48.82 -23.73
C HIS A 84 24.00 47.75 -23.36
N ASP A 85 25.06 48.11 -22.62
CA ASP A 85 26.14 47.16 -22.28
C ASP A 85 25.63 45.92 -21.52
N LEU A 86 24.64 46.08 -20.65
CA LEU A 86 24.00 44.98 -19.91
C LEU A 86 23.03 44.13 -20.77
N ALA A 87 22.64 44.59 -21.96
CA ALA A 87 21.80 43.84 -22.89
C ALA A 87 22.59 42.71 -23.60
N LYS A 88 23.93 42.77 -23.57
CA LYS A 88 24.84 41.74 -24.13
C LYS A 88 24.62 40.33 -23.58
N ARG A 89 23.86 40.16 -22.49
CA ARG A 89 23.43 38.85 -21.98
C ARG A 89 22.40 38.14 -22.86
N HIS A 90 21.75 38.87 -23.77
CA HIS A 90 20.68 38.39 -24.65
C HIS A 90 21.17 38.08 -26.07
N LEU A 91 22.37 37.50 -26.21
CA LEU A 91 23.02 37.23 -27.51
C LEU A 91 22.17 36.42 -28.49
N ASN A 92 21.26 35.59 -27.96
CA ASN A 92 20.40 34.71 -28.75
C ASN A 92 19.14 35.41 -29.28
N TRP A 93 18.93 36.69 -28.95
CA TRP A 93 17.78 37.48 -29.37
C TRP A 93 18.19 38.56 -30.37
N HIS A 94 17.40 38.73 -31.43
CA HIS A 94 17.66 39.75 -32.44
C HIS A 94 17.74 41.14 -31.80
N GLU A 95 18.79 41.89 -32.10
CA GLU A 95 19.10 43.19 -31.47
C GLU A 95 19.11 43.18 -29.94
N GLN A 96 19.36 42.02 -29.30
CA GLN A 96 19.36 41.85 -27.84
C GLN A 96 18.02 42.24 -27.19
N ARG A 97 16.90 42.02 -27.89
CA ARG A 97 15.53 42.29 -27.42
C ARG A 97 14.77 40.97 -27.19
N PRO A 98 14.65 40.49 -25.94
CA PRO A 98 13.87 39.30 -25.64
C PRO A 98 12.41 39.47 -26.05
N THR A 99 11.86 38.52 -26.79
CA THR A 99 10.45 38.57 -27.24
C THR A 99 9.54 37.62 -26.46
N ARG A 100 10.07 36.92 -25.45
CA ARG A 100 9.32 35.98 -24.62
C ARG A 100 9.69 36.12 -23.15
N PHE A 101 8.67 36.27 -22.30
CA PHE A 101 8.77 36.37 -20.86
C PHE A 101 7.84 35.35 -20.21
N VAL A 102 8.22 34.85 -19.04
CA VAL A 102 7.42 33.94 -18.25
C VAL A 102 6.78 34.73 -17.12
N TRP A 103 5.45 34.63 -16.99
CA TRP A 103 4.67 35.28 -15.95
C TRP A 103 4.12 34.24 -14.99
N LEU A 104 4.53 34.33 -13.72
CA LEU A 104 3.87 33.63 -12.62
C LEU A 104 2.81 34.57 -12.04
N ALA A 105 1.55 34.34 -12.41
CA ALA A 105 0.45 35.19 -11.95
C ALA A 105 0.14 34.88 -10.48
N PRO A 106 0.23 35.86 -9.56
CA PRO A 106 -0.11 35.65 -8.15
C PRO A 106 -1.53 35.12 -7.95
N GLU A 107 -1.80 34.39 -6.86
CA GLU A 107 -3.15 33.89 -6.57
C GLU A 107 -4.17 35.01 -6.31
N ASP A 108 -3.70 36.17 -5.83
CA ASP A 108 -4.50 37.35 -5.53
C ASP A 108 -4.69 38.30 -6.73
N ILE A 109 -4.24 37.90 -7.93
CA ILE A 109 -4.37 38.70 -9.14
C ILE A 109 -5.84 39.03 -9.46
N SER A 110 -6.15 40.31 -9.62
CA SER A 110 -7.47 40.78 -10.01
C SER A 110 -7.71 40.62 -11.52
N SER A 111 -8.94 40.32 -11.95
CA SER A 111 -9.31 40.50 -13.35
C SER A 111 -9.25 41.99 -13.75
N ASP A 112 -9.12 42.26 -15.04
CA ASP A 112 -9.26 43.59 -15.66
C ASP A 112 -8.05 44.53 -15.54
N GLY A 113 -6.94 44.10 -14.93
CA GLY A 113 -5.65 44.80 -15.01
C GLY A 113 -4.95 44.62 -16.36
N CYS A 114 -3.94 45.44 -16.64
CA CYS A 114 -3.17 45.40 -17.89
C CYS A 114 -1.70 45.04 -17.63
N LEU A 115 -1.03 44.54 -18.67
CA LEU A 115 0.43 44.49 -18.76
C LEU A 115 0.96 45.82 -19.29
N HIS A 116 2.04 46.31 -18.67
CA HIS A 116 2.71 47.55 -19.06
C HIS A 116 4.20 47.30 -19.24
N ALA A 117 4.77 47.85 -20.31
CA ALA A 117 6.21 47.91 -20.52
C ALA A 117 6.71 49.31 -20.21
N PHE A 118 7.71 49.44 -19.35
CA PHE A 118 8.32 50.71 -18.95
C PHE A 118 9.82 50.72 -19.22
N SER A 119 10.36 51.91 -19.46
CA SER A 119 11.79 52.24 -19.39
C SER A 119 11.97 53.41 -18.45
N GLY A 120 12.46 53.16 -17.24
CA GLY A 120 12.31 54.10 -16.12
C GLY A 120 10.85 54.50 -15.96
N ASP A 121 10.56 55.81 -16.03
CA ASP A 121 9.20 56.38 -15.92
C ASP A 121 8.45 56.50 -17.27
N VAL A 122 9.04 56.00 -18.37
CA VAL A 122 8.45 56.13 -19.70
C VAL A 122 7.66 54.87 -20.06
N LEU A 123 6.36 55.01 -20.29
CA LEU A 123 5.50 53.93 -20.77
C LEU A 123 5.77 53.64 -22.25
N LEU A 124 6.22 52.42 -22.54
CA LEU A 124 6.56 51.94 -23.89
C LEU A 124 5.40 51.20 -24.58
N GLY A 125 4.53 50.58 -23.79
CA GLY A 125 3.42 49.78 -24.32
C GLY A 125 2.47 49.31 -23.23
N ARG A 126 1.20 49.09 -23.60
CA ARG A 126 0.16 48.57 -22.72
C ARG A 126 -0.69 47.52 -23.45
N SER A 127 -1.03 46.43 -22.77
CA SER A 127 -1.95 45.42 -23.31
C SER A 127 -3.43 45.87 -23.25
N THR A 128 -4.30 45.07 -23.83
CA THR A 128 -5.71 45.03 -23.40
C THR A 128 -5.83 44.47 -21.98
N PRO A 129 -6.94 44.75 -21.26
CA PRO A 129 -7.20 44.12 -19.97
C PRO A 129 -7.06 42.60 -20.04
N VAL A 130 -6.41 42.04 -19.03
CA VAL A 130 -6.18 40.61 -18.89
C VAL A 130 -7.38 40.01 -18.15
N SER A 131 -8.07 39.07 -18.82
CA SER A 131 -9.11 38.26 -18.19
C SER A 131 -8.46 37.23 -17.28
N VAL A 132 -8.83 37.21 -16.00
CA VAL A 132 -8.31 36.21 -15.04
C VAL A 132 -9.35 35.12 -14.80
N GLY A 133 -8.94 33.86 -15.01
CA GLY A 133 -9.76 32.68 -14.72
C GLY A 133 -9.29 31.97 -13.45
N ARG A 134 -10.23 31.34 -12.74
CA ARG A 134 -9.87 30.32 -11.73
C ARG A 134 -9.39 29.08 -12.46
N ARG A 135 -8.33 28.45 -11.93
CA ARG A 135 -7.88 27.13 -12.38
C ARG A 135 -9.04 26.15 -12.22
N ASN A 136 -9.71 25.82 -13.32
CA ASN A 136 -10.54 24.64 -13.38
C ASN A 136 -9.57 23.47 -13.31
N ASN A 137 -9.42 22.86 -12.14
CA ASN A 137 -8.78 21.56 -12.04
C ASN A 137 -9.53 20.64 -13.01
N LYS A 138 -8.97 20.44 -14.21
CA LYS A 138 -9.40 19.38 -15.11
C LYS A 138 -9.37 18.14 -14.24
N ARG A 139 -10.55 17.54 -14.00
CA ARG A 139 -10.72 16.34 -13.17
C ARG A 139 -9.52 15.44 -13.41
N HIS A 140 -8.63 15.36 -12.42
CA HIS A 140 -7.49 14.47 -12.49
C HIS A 140 -8.06 13.07 -12.67
N LEU A 141 -7.41 12.25 -13.50
CA LEU A 141 -7.88 10.91 -13.79
C LEU A 141 -7.96 10.15 -12.45
N ALA A 142 -9.15 9.77 -12.00
CA ALA A 142 -9.25 9.09 -10.72
C ALA A 142 -8.61 7.71 -10.86
N ALA A 143 -7.85 7.26 -9.86
CA ALA A 143 -7.21 5.95 -9.90
C ALA A 143 -8.23 4.83 -10.19
N ALA A 144 -9.42 4.93 -9.62
CA ALA A 144 -10.51 3.99 -9.86
C ALA A 144 -11.08 3.98 -11.30
N ASP A 145 -10.81 5.00 -12.11
CA ASP A 145 -11.20 5.02 -13.52
C ASP A 145 -10.27 4.14 -14.38
N VAL A 146 -9.09 3.76 -13.85
CA VAL A 146 -8.06 3.00 -14.59
C VAL A 146 -7.57 1.73 -13.90
N MET A 147 -7.75 1.61 -12.60
CA MET A 147 -7.36 0.43 -11.84
C MET A 147 -8.51 -0.59 -11.78
N ASP A 148 -8.28 -1.79 -12.31
CA ASP A 148 -9.20 -2.92 -12.18
C ASP A 148 -9.13 -3.51 -10.76
N ALA A 149 -10.10 -3.17 -9.92
CA ALA A 149 -10.15 -3.61 -8.52
C ALA A 149 -10.26 -5.13 -8.34
N MET A 150 -10.71 -5.86 -9.37
CA MET A 150 -10.86 -7.32 -9.33
C MET A 150 -9.74 -8.06 -10.03
N GLY A 151 -8.81 -7.35 -10.65
CA GLY A 151 -7.82 -7.96 -11.54
C GLY A 151 -6.46 -7.29 -11.51
N PRO A 152 -5.72 -7.35 -12.63
CA PRO A 152 -4.45 -6.67 -12.81
C PRO A 152 -4.62 -5.14 -12.83
N TRP A 153 -4.72 -4.53 -11.65
CA TRP A 153 -5.02 -3.10 -11.51
C TRP A 153 -3.96 -2.18 -12.13
N PHE A 154 -2.73 -2.69 -12.29
CA PHE A 154 -1.58 -1.95 -12.82
C PHE A 154 -1.61 -1.78 -14.34
N ASP A 155 -2.39 -2.58 -15.06
CA ASP A 155 -2.45 -2.53 -16.53
C ASP A 155 -2.91 -1.16 -17.00
N GLY A 156 -3.97 -0.62 -16.40
CA GLY A 156 -4.50 0.68 -16.79
C GLY A 156 -3.53 1.84 -16.54
N VAL A 157 -2.62 1.71 -15.57
CA VAL A 157 -1.57 2.72 -15.28
C VAL A 157 -0.53 2.73 -16.41
N THR A 158 -0.19 1.56 -16.94
CA THR A 158 0.80 1.40 -18.02
C THR A 158 0.36 2.13 -19.30
N TYR A 159 -0.94 2.14 -19.60
CA TYR A 159 -1.50 2.79 -20.79
C TYR A 159 -1.80 4.28 -20.63
N LEU A 160 -1.50 4.87 -19.46
CA LEU A 160 -1.65 6.32 -19.26
C LEU A 160 -0.68 7.08 -20.15
N LYS A 161 -1.23 8.06 -20.88
CA LYS A 161 -0.42 9.00 -21.64
C LYS A 161 0.32 9.91 -20.66
N GLU A 162 1.63 9.89 -20.75
CA GLU A 162 2.52 10.86 -20.11
C GLU A 162 2.02 12.26 -20.47
N LYS A 163 1.71 13.02 -19.44
CA LYS A 163 1.62 14.47 -19.54
C LYS A 163 2.82 14.92 -18.74
N GLU A 164 3.69 15.75 -19.32
CA GLU A 164 4.72 16.42 -18.53
C GLU A 164 4.03 17.58 -17.80
N PRO A 165 3.65 17.45 -16.50
CA PRO A 165 3.32 18.62 -15.71
C PRO A 165 4.52 19.56 -15.67
N GLU A 166 4.26 20.87 -15.60
CA GLU A 166 5.35 21.84 -15.43
C GLU A 166 6.16 21.52 -14.17
N SER A 167 7.49 21.67 -14.22
CA SER A 167 8.38 21.33 -13.10
C SER A 167 8.03 22.06 -11.79
N VAL A 168 7.46 23.26 -11.88
CA VAL A 168 6.95 24.03 -10.74
C VAL A 168 5.74 23.35 -10.09
N PHE A 169 4.81 22.81 -10.89
CA PHE A 169 3.68 22.04 -10.37
C PHE A 169 4.18 20.77 -9.67
N VAL A 170 5.12 20.04 -10.27
CA VAL A 170 5.69 18.84 -9.65
C VAL A 170 6.35 19.17 -8.31
N ALA A 171 7.15 20.23 -8.25
CA ALA A 171 7.81 20.66 -7.02
C ALA A 171 6.82 21.09 -5.93
N GLN A 172 5.78 21.86 -6.29
CA GLN A 172 4.72 22.27 -5.36
C GLN A 172 3.95 21.05 -4.83
N THR A 173 3.58 20.13 -5.71
CA THR A 173 2.84 18.91 -5.33
C THR A 173 3.69 18.01 -4.42
N LYS A 174 5.00 17.88 -4.69
CA LYS A 174 5.95 17.13 -3.84
C LYS A 174 6.22 17.75 -2.47
N SER A 175 5.79 19.00 -2.25
CA SER A 175 5.86 19.68 -0.94
C SER A 175 4.64 19.44 -0.05
N LYS A 176 3.61 18.71 -0.54
CA LYS A 176 2.44 18.34 0.28
C LYS A 176 2.84 17.34 1.37
N SER A 177 2.28 17.55 2.56
CA SER A 177 2.48 16.71 3.73
C SER A 177 1.63 15.43 3.69
N VAL A 178 2.24 14.28 3.97
CA VAL A 178 1.57 12.97 3.99
C VAL A 178 1.64 12.31 5.36
N GLY A 179 0.49 12.06 5.98
CA GLY A 179 0.37 11.32 7.23
C GLY A 179 0.16 9.83 6.98
N ILE A 180 1.14 8.99 7.33
CA ILE A 180 1.04 7.53 7.22
C ILE A 180 0.63 6.96 8.58
N LEU A 181 -0.62 6.54 8.71
CA LEU A 181 -1.19 6.05 9.96
C LEU A 181 -0.96 4.53 10.05
N GLY A 182 0.01 4.12 10.87
CA GLY A 182 0.43 2.73 11.10
C GLY A 182 1.79 2.40 10.49
N GLY A 183 2.75 2.04 11.34
CA GLY A 183 4.10 1.60 10.97
C GLY A 183 4.19 0.09 10.65
N GLY A 184 3.13 -0.49 10.08
CA GLY A 184 3.13 -1.86 9.55
C GLY A 184 3.84 -1.98 8.21
N MET A 185 3.94 -3.19 7.65
CA MET A 185 4.64 -3.41 6.36
C MET A 185 4.12 -2.53 5.22
N SER A 186 2.81 -2.30 5.12
CA SER A 186 2.24 -1.41 4.11
C SER A 186 2.63 0.06 4.32
N GLY A 187 2.56 0.57 5.56
CA GLY A 187 2.98 1.94 5.87
C GLY A 187 4.49 2.17 5.68
N LEU A 188 5.32 1.19 6.05
CA LEU A 188 6.76 1.21 5.80
C LEU A 188 7.08 1.22 4.31
N MET A 189 6.39 0.38 3.53
CA MET A 189 6.54 0.32 2.09
C MET A 189 6.10 1.62 1.41
N THR A 190 4.96 2.20 1.84
CA THR A 190 4.51 3.51 1.37
C THR A 190 5.56 4.60 1.58
N ALA A 191 6.13 4.69 2.79
CA ALA A 191 7.19 5.67 3.09
C ALA A 191 8.41 5.48 2.18
N HIS A 192 8.82 4.22 1.98
CA HIS A 192 9.93 3.87 1.10
C HIS A 192 9.67 4.26 -0.36
N ILE A 193 8.47 3.99 -0.89
CA ILE A 193 8.08 4.36 -2.25
C ILE A 193 8.03 5.89 -2.41
N LEU A 194 7.42 6.62 -1.47
CA LEU A 194 7.34 8.08 -1.53
C LEU A 194 8.72 8.73 -1.62
N ASP A 195 9.65 8.31 -0.76
CA ASP A 195 11.04 8.80 -0.83
C ASP A 195 11.71 8.47 -2.17
N SER A 196 11.44 7.29 -2.74
CA SER A 196 12.04 6.85 -4.02
C SER A 196 11.63 7.73 -5.21
N VAL A 197 10.47 8.41 -5.13
CA VAL A 197 9.97 9.33 -6.16
C VAL A 197 10.10 10.81 -5.78
N GLY A 198 10.80 11.11 -4.68
CA GLY A 198 11.11 12.47 -4.25
C GLY A 198 10.04 13.16 -3.38
N PHE A 199 9.10 12.40 -2.81
CA PHE A 199 8.22 12.89 -1.74
C PHE A 199 8.87 12.64 -0.38
N HIS A 200 9.24 13.71 0.30
CA HIS A 200 10.00 13.61 1.55
C HIS A 200 9.25 14.16 2.77
N ASP A 201 8.18 14.93 2.58
CA ASP A 201 7.37 15.46 3.67
C ASP A 201 6.28 14.46 4.08
N TRP A 202 6.72 13.37 4.70
CA TRP A 202 5.84 12.35 5.25
C TRP A 202 6.22 12.04 6.70
N GLN A 203 5.22 11.64 7.49
CA GLN A 203 5.40 11.21 8.87
C GLN A 203 4.60 9.93 9.13
N ILE A 204 5.22 8.95 9.78
CA ILE A 204 4.52 7.76 10.27
C ILE A 204 3.99 8.03 11.67
N ILE A 205 2.70 7.76 11.90
CA ILE A 205 2.06 7.77 13.22
C ILE A 205 1.85 6.30 13.64
N GLU A 206 2.58 5.84 14.65
CA GLU A 206 2.57 4.45 15.09
C GLU A 206 2.11 4.33 16.54
N ALA A 207 1.12 3.48 16.77
CA ALA A 207 0.50 3.32 18.08
C ALA A 207 1.40 2.56 19.07
N SER A 208 2.21 1.62 18.59
CA SER A 208 3.13 0.84 19.43
C SER A 208 4.50 1.51 19.57
N SER A 209 5.43 0.85 20.27
CA SER A 209 6.82 1.27 20.40
C SER A 209 7.75 0.68 19.32
N ARG A 210 7.20 0.02 18.30
CA ARG A 210 7.97 -0.61 17.23
C ARG A 210 7.29 -0.51 15.87
N ILE A 211 8.08 -0.64 14.82
CA ILE A 211 7.58 -0.83 13.45
C ILE A 211 7.35 -2.32 13.15
N GLY A 212 6.72 -2.61 12.02
CA GLY A 212 6.52 -3.94 11.45
C GLY A 212 5.13 -4.53 11.61
N GLY A 213 4.23 -3.90 12.38
CA GLY A 213 2.84 -4.35 12.52
C GLY A 213 2.78 -5.82 12.98
N ARG A 214 2.15 -6.71 12.21
CA ARG A 214 2.06 -8.15 12.52
C ARG A 214 3.33 -8.96 12.28
N VAL A 215 4.36 -8.39 11.63
CA VAL A 215 5.66 -9.05 11.51
C VAL A 215 6.37 -9.01 12.86
N HIS A 216 6.39 -10.16 13.54
CA HIS A 216 6.87 -10.26 14.91
C HIS A 216 7.60 -11.57 15.18
N THR A 217 8.89 -11.44 15.47
CA THR A 217 9.75 -12.49 15.99
C THR A 217 9.97 -12.25 17.48
N SER A 218 9.81 -13.29 18.29
CA SER A 218 10.13 -13.25 19.72
C SER A 218 11.47 -13.91 19.97
N TYR A 219 12.40 -13.18 20.57
CA TYR A 219 13.70 -13.69 21.03
C TYR A 219 13.59 -14.04 22.51
N LEU A 220 13.65 -15.33 22.84
CA LEU A 220 13.40 -15.82 24.19
C LEU A 220 14.67 -15.73 25.02
N ASN A 221 14.52 -15.80 26.34
CA ASN A 221 15.64 -15.81 27.29
C ASN A 221 16.57 -14.58 27.16
N ALA A 222 16.00 -13.41 26.83
CA ALA A 222 16.71 -12.14 26.62
C ALA A 222 17.85 -12.22 25.59
N THR A 223 17.69 -13.08 24.59
CA THR A 223 18.69 -13.31 23.55
C THR A 223 18.60 -12.31 22.41
N LYS A 224 19.68 -12.23 21.64
CA LYS A 224 19.81 -11.44 20.42
C LYS A 224 19.56 -12.28 19.17
N PRO A 225 19.31 -11.64 18.01
CA PRO A 225 19.04 -12.34 16.76
C PRO A 225 20.13 -13.36 16.34
N ASP A 226 21.40 -13.02 16.55
CA ASP A 226 22.57 -13.87 16.24
C ASP A 226 22.73 -15.10 17.16
N GLN A 227 21.91 -15.22 18.21
CA GLN A 227 21.91 -16.34 19.14
C GLN A 227 20.85 -17.40 18.82
N TYR A 228 20.03 -17.20 17.78
CA TYR A 228 19.11 -18.19 17.22
C TYR A 228 18.12 -18.85 18.21
N GLN A 229 17.76 -18.14 19.29
CA GLN A 229 16.81 -18.58 20.32
C GLN A 229 15.48 -17.86 20.15
N TYR A 230 14.87 -17.96 18.97
CA TYR A 230 13.68 -17.20 18.62
C TYR A 230 12.56 -18.05 18.03
N GLN A 231 11.36 -17.48 17.95
CA GLN A 231 10.31 -18.03 17.11
C GLN A 231 9.41 -16.94 16.51
N GLU A 232 8.85 -17.24 15.36
CA GLU A 232 7.95 -16.37 14.63
C GLU A 232 6.54 -16.38 15.22
N MET A 233 6.20 -15.26 15.86
CA MET A 233 4.87 -15.02 16.43
C MET A 233 3.94 -14.35 15.41
N GLY A 234 4.47 -13.84 14.31
CA GLY A 234 3.74 -13.33 13.13
C GLY A 234 3.79 -14.30 11.93
N PRO A 235 3.93 -13.81 10.68
CA PRO A 235 4.23 -14.68 9.53
C PRO A 235 5.54 -15.44 9.74
N MET A 236 5.74 -16.55 9.03
CA MET A 236 6.88 -17.46 9.29
C MET A 236 7.77 -17.72 8.07
N ARG A 237 7.21 -17.60 6.86
CA ARG A 237 7.82 -18.11 5.63
C ARG A 237 7.18 -17.50 4.38
N PHE A 238 7.82 -17.72 3.24
CA PHE A 238 7.39 -17.29 1.92
C PHE A 238 7.47 -18.48 0.96
N PRO A 239 6.41 -18.77 0.19
CA PRO A 239 6.49 -19.75 -0.88
C PRO A 239 7.36 -19.22 -2.02
N VAL A 240 8.04 -20.11 -2.73
CA VAL A 240 8.97 -19.74 -3.83
C VAL A 240 8.57 -20.44 -5.13
N SER A 241 8.34 -21.74 -5.10
CA SER A 241 8.00 -22.50 -6.28
C SER A 241 7.22 -23.78 -5.95
N LEU A 242 6.48 -24.27 -6.94
CA LEU A 242 5.77 -25.55 -6.95
C LEU A 242 6.57 -26.54 -7.81
N SER A 243 6.47 -27.83 -7.51
CA SER A 243 6.95 -28.91 -8.39
C SER A 243 5.77 -29.75 -8.85
N MET A 244 5.41 -29.66 -10.13
CA MET A 244 4.28 -30.37 -10.74
C MET A 244 4.70 -30.95 -12.09
N ASP A 245 4.34 -32.20 -12.38
CA ASP A 245 4.61 -32.87 -13.67
C ASP A 245 6.09 -32.81 -14.14
N ASN A 246 7.03 -32.88 -13.18
CA ASN A 246 8.48 -32.69 -13.38
C ASN A 246 8.90 -31.27 -13.82
N GLU A 247 8.01 -30.29 -13.74
CA GLU A 247 8.29 -28.88 -13.96
C GLU A 247 8.35 -28.11 -12.62
N THR A 248 9.16 -27.07 -12.57
CA THR A 248 9.18 -26.10 -11.47
C THR A 248 8.43 -24.84 -11.91
N ILE A 249 7.35 -24.51 -11.19
CA ILE A 249 6.55 -23.32 -11.45
C ILE A 249 6.87 -22.29 -10.38
N GLU A 250 7.40 -21.13 -10.76
CA GLU A 250 7.69 -20.06 -9.81
C GLU A 250 6.41 -19.37 -9.33
N ILE A 251 6.36 -19.06 -8.04
CA ILE A 251 5.34 -18.21 -7.44
C ILE A 251 5.83 -16.76 -7.55
N ASN A 252 5.19 -15.98 -8.42
CA ASN A 252 5.74 -14.71 -8.91
C ASN A 252 5.45 -13.51 -8.01
N ASP A 253 4.33 -13.50 -7.33
CA ASP A 253 3.87 -12.38 -6.49
C ASP A 253 4.81 -12.16 -5.28
N HIS A 254 5.23 -13.24 -4.61
CA HIS A 254 6.18 -13.20 -3.49
C HIS A 254 7.58 -12.70 -3.87
N LYS A 255 7.93 -12.64 -5.17
CA LYS A 255 9.20 -12.04 -5.61
C LYS A 255 9.35 -10.59 -5.19
N MET A 256 8.25 -9.85 -5.02
CA MET A 256 8.27 -8.50 -4.48
C MET A 256 8.89 -8.43 -3.08
N VAL A 257 8.66 -9.44 -2.22
CA VAL A 257 9.25 -9.49 -0.87
C VAL A 257 10.77 -9.65 -0.94
N PHE A 258 11.26 -10.48 -1.87
CA PHE A 258 12.69 -10.68 -2.10
C PHE A 258 13.34 -9.43 -2.70
N GLN A 259 12.70 -8.81 -3.69
CA GLN A 259 13.14 -7.55 -4.29
C GLN A 259 13.23 -6.42 -3.26
N LEU A 260 12.24 -6.31 -2.37
CA LEU A 260 12.26 -5.31 -1.30
C LEU A 260 13.46 -5.50 -0.37
N ALA A 261 13.73 -6.73 0.06
CA ALA A 261 14.90 -7.02 0.89
C ALA A 261 16.21 -6.66 0.20
N ASP A 262 16.34 -6.95 -1.10
CA ASP A 262 17.52 -6.57 -1.89
C ASP A 262 17.70 -5.04 -1.96
N GLU A 263 16.61 -4.29 -2.17
CA GLU A 263 16.66 -2.82 -2.21
C GLU A 263 17.03 -2.25 -0.83
N LEU A 264 16.44 -2.74 0.25
CA LEU A 264 16.78 -2.31 1.61
C LEU A 264 18.22 -2.67 1.98
N ASN A 265 18.70 -3.86 1.60
CA ASN A 265 20.09 -4.27 1.80
C ASN A 265 21.05 -3.31 1.09
N LYS A 266 20.77 -3.00 -0.18
CA LYS A 266 21.56 -2.06 -0.98
C LYS A 266 21.53 -0.65 -0.41
N GLN A 267 20.34 -0.15 -0.04
CA GLN A 267 20.15 1.17 0.59
C GLN A 267 20.95 1.29 1.89
N ASN A 268 20.95 0.24 2.70
CA ASN A 268 21.71 0.15 3.95
C ASN A 268 23.17 -0.27 3.74
N LYS A 269 23.66 -0.31 2.49
CA LYS A 269 25.05 -0.67 2.13
C LYS A 269 25.48 -2.03 2.70
N HIS A 270 24.54 -2.97 2.80
CA HIS A 270 24.73 -4.29 3.40
C HIS A 270 25.26 -4.23 4.85
N ASP A 271 24.85 -3.23 5.64
CA ASP A 271 25.15 -3.19 7.07
C ASP A 271 24.53 -4.44 7.76
N PRO A 272 25.33 -5.29 8.42
CA PRO A 272 24.85 -6.50 9.09
C PRO A 272 23.73 -6.24 10.11
N SER A 273 23.67 -5.03 10.67
CA SER A 273 22.65 -4.61 11.63
C SER A 273 21.26 -4.49 11.01
N TYR A 274 21.17 -4.36 9.68
CA TYR A 274 19.91 -4.19 8.92
C TYR A 274 19.75 -5.18 7.77
N GLU A 275 20.77 -6.00 7.52
CA GLU A 275 20.75 -6.99 6.45
C GLU A 275 19.63 -8.03 6.61
N VAL A 276 18.86 -8.23 5.56
CA VAL A 276 17.82 -9.25 5.44
C VAL A 276 18.35 -10.38 4.57
N LYS A 277 18.51 -11.57 5.16
CA LYS A 277 18.98 -12.78 4.46
C LYS A 277 17.89 -13.82 4.43
N PHE A 278 17.53 -14.28 3.24
CA PHE A 278 16.65 -15.44 3.12
C PHE A 278 17.42 -16.73 3.28
N ILE A 279 16.85 -17.66 4.03
CA ILE A 279 17.35 -19.03 4.21
C ILE A 279 16.22 -20.01 3.87
N PRO A 280 16.55 -21.27 3.52
CA PRO A 280 15.53 -22.29 3.26
C PRO A 280 14.61 -22.49 4.47
N TRP A 281 13.33 -22.73 4.20
CA TRP A 281 12.35 -23.17 5.18
C TRP A 281 11.96 -24.62 4.90
N ILE A 282 11.95 -25.46 5.94
CA ILE A 282 11.51 -26.86 5.86
C ILE A 282 10.04 -26.90 6.24
N GLN A 283 9.18 -27.05 5.23
CA GLN A 283 7.72 -27.04 5.41
C GLN A 283 7.20 -28.28 6.13
N SER A 284 7.74 -29.45 5.80
CA SER A 284 7.39 -30.73 6.41
C SER A 284 8.64 -31.58 6.61
N ALA A 285 8.66 -32.35 7.70
CA ALA A 285 9.71 -33.28 8.02
C ALA A 285 9.16 -34.70 8.16
N ARG A 286 10.01 -35.69 7.86
CA ARG A 286 9.65 -37.13 7.88
C ARG A 286 8.98 -37.57 9.19
N ASN A 287 9.48 -37.06 10.32
CA ASN A 287 9.06 -37.47 11.66
C ASN A 287 8.23 -36.40 12.38
N ASP A 288 7.65 -35.44 11.64
CA ASP A 288 6.71 -34.47 12.22
C ASP A 288 5.62 -35.20 13.02
N PRO A 289 5.14 -34.65 14.16
CA PRO A 289 4.10 -35.32 14.93
C PRO A 289 2.80 -35.44 14.14
N SER A 290 2.24 -36.65 14.08
CA SER A 290 1.03 -36.95 13.33
C SER A 290 -0.24 -36.68 14.13
N SER A 291 -1.35 -36.38 13.45
CA SER A 291 -2.62 -36.16 14.14
C SER A 291 -3.21 -37.51 14.46
N THR A 292 -3.02 -38.00 15.70
CA THR A 292 -3.58 -39.29 16.12
C THR A 292 -3.96 -39.40 17.59
N THR A 293 -5.00 -40.20 17.87
CA THR A 293 -5.35 -40.63 19.24
C THR A 293 -4.56 -41.87 19.67
N LYS A 294 -3.91 -42.56 18.73
CA LYS A 294 -3.02 -43.68 19.03
C LYS A 294 -1.70 -43.16 19.59
N ARG A 295 -1.02 -44.00 20.36
CA ARG A 295 0.27 -43.68 20.97
C ARG A 295 1.25 -44.82 20.70
N LYS A 296 2.54 -44.48 20.66
CA LYS A 296 3.63 -45.45 20.62
C LYS A 296 3.67 -46.27 21.92
N PRO A 297 4.38 -47.41 21.97
CA PRO A 297 4.53 -48.20 23.19
C PRO A 297 5.13 -47.42 24.37
N ASP A 298 5.95 -46.40 24.09
CA ASP A 298 6.52 -45.49 25.09
C ASP A 298 5.53 -44.41 25.57
N GLY A 299 4.29 -44.40 25.06
CA GLY A 299 3.23 -43.46 25.38
C GLY A 299 3.25 -42.15 24.58
N THR A 300 4.25 -41.93 23.72
CA THR A 300 4.39 -40.67 22.97
C THR A 300 3.68 -40.71 21.61
N VAL A 301 3.57 -39.55 20.96
CA VAL A 301 2.88 -39.40 19.67
C VAL A 301 3.75 -39.98 18.53
N PRO A 302 3.19 -40.80 17.62
CA PRO A 302 3.94 -41.28 16.46
C PRO A 302 4.16 -40.18 15.41
N GLY A 303 5.29 -40.23 14.72
CA GLY A 303 5.59 -39.34 13.60
C GLY A 303 4.81 -39.70 12.32
N VAL A 304 4.76 -38.80 11.35
CA VAL A 304 4.12 -39.01 10.04
C VAL A 304 4.64 -40.27 9.34
N ALA A 305 5.96 -40.48 9.29
CA ALA A 305 6.53 -41.70 8.69
C ALA A 305 6.09 -42.98 9.40
N GLU A 306 5.97 -42.98 10.73
CA GLU A 306 5.53 -44.17 11.47
C GLU A 306 4.06 -44.49 11.18
N VAL A 307 3.21 -43.48 11.05
CA VAL A 307 1.81 -43.67 10.65
C VAL A 307 1.71 -44.17 9.21
N SER A 308 2.55 -43.68 8.31
CA SER A 308 2.61 -44.15 6.92
C SER A 308 3.08 -45.61 6.83
N GLU A 309 4.10 -45.99 7.61
CA GLU A 309 4.64 -47.35 7.70
C GLU A 309 3.68 -48.32 8.42
N ASN A 310 2.85 -47.80 9.33
CA ASN A 310 1.85 -48.57 10.07
C ASN A 310 0.51 -47.81 10.18
N PRO A 311 -0.40 -47.98 9.20
CA PRO A 311 -1.69 -47.29 9.15
C PRO A 311 -2.59 -47.52 10.37
N SER A 312 -2.36 -48.57 11.19
CA SER A 312 -3.11 -48.78 12.44
C SER A 312 -2.88 -47.67 13.49
N LEU A 313 -1.85 -46.84 13.31
CA LEU A 313 -1.54 -45.67 14.13
C LEU A 313 -2.30 -44.41 13.70
N ALA A 314 -3.06 -44.42 12.59
CA ALA A 314 -3.89 -43.29 12.16
C ALA A 314 -5.21 -43.19 12.95
N VAL A 315 -5.81 -41.98 13.05
CA VAL A 315 -7.16 -41.77 13.63
C VAL A 315 -8.24 -42.41 12.76
N ASN A 316 -8.11 -42.26 11.45
CA ASN A 316 -9.20 -42.40 10.48
C ASN A 316 -9.35 -43.81 9.92
N ALA A 317 -9.06 -44.85 10.71
CA ALA A 317 -9.41 -46.21 10.29
C ALA A 317 -10.93 -46.44 10.20
N THR A 318 -11.76 -45.53 10.75
CA THR A 318 -13.22 -45.68 10.87
C THR A 318 -14.02 -44.38 10.77
N LEU A 319 -13.65 -43.43 9.88
CA LEU A 319 -14.60 -42.36 9.53
C LEU A 319 -15.84 -43.02 8.91
N SER A 320 -16.99 -42.92 9.58
CA SER A 320 -18.26 -43.48 9.12
C SER A 320 -19.17 -42.34 8.71
N TYR A 321 -19.29 -42.10 7.41
CA TYR A 321 -20.30 -41.20 6.87
C TYR A 321 -21.70 -41.79 7.05
N SER A 322 -22.71 -40.93 7.19
CA SER A 322 -24.11 -41.42 7.22
C SER A 322 -24.53 -42.01 5.88
N ASN A 323 -23.95 -41.49 4.80
CA ASN A 323 -24.06 -42.02 3.44
C ASN A 323 -22.75 -41.71 2.68
N ALA A 324 -21.86 -42.70 2.62
CA ALA A 324 -20.54 -42.50 2.00
C ALA A 324 -20.61 -42.20 0.50
N THR A 325 -21.59 -42.75 -0.22
CA THR A 325 -21.77 -42.47 -1.66
C THR A 325 -22.16 -41.02 -1.89
N ALA A 326 -23.14 -40.51 -1.14
CA ALA A 326 -23.59 -39.13 -1.30
C ALA A 326 -22.52 -38.11 -0.86
N VAL A 327 -21.70 -38.44 0.15
CA VAL A 327 -20.53 -37.62 0.52
C VAL A 327 -19.52 -37.58 -0.63
N ALA A 328 -19.18 -38.72 -1.22
CA ALA A 328 -18.22 -38.80 -2.32
C ALA A 328 -18.72 -38.05 -3.56
N GLU A 329 -19.97 -38.27 -3.98
CA GLU A 329 -20.58 -37.58 -5.13
C GLU A 329 -20.62 -36.06 -4.93
N ALA A 330 -20.97 -35.59 -3.72
CA ALA A 330 -21.01 -34.16 -3.44
C ALA A 330 -19.62 -33.52 -3.37
N THR A 331 -18.62 -34.25 -2.88
CA THR A 331 -17.22 -33.79 -2.88
C THR A 331 -16.70 -33.68 -4.31
N GLU A 332 -16.91 -34.72 -5.13
CA GLU A 332 -16.51 -34.74 -6.54
C GLU A 332 -17.17 -33.58 -7.33
N GLU A 333 -18.47 -33.32 -7.12
CA GLU A 333 -19.15 -32.21 -7.80
C GLU A 333 -18.62 -30.82 -7.37
N PHE A 334 -18.21 -30.66 -6.10
CA PHE A 334 -17.55 -29.43 -5.65
C PHE A 334 -16.15 -29.27 -6.26
N GLU A 335 -15.35 -30.33 -6.27
CA GLU A 335 -14.03 -30.35 -6.91
C GLU A 335 -14.13 -30.07 -8.42
N ASP A 336 -15.13 -30.64 -9.10
CA ASP A 336 -15.44 -30.38 -10.52
C ASP A 336 -15.83 -28.91 -10.76
N TRP A 337 -16.55 -28.27 -9.84
CA TRP A 337 -16.86 -26.84 -9.93
C TRP A 337 -15.62 -25.97 -9.78
N LEU A 338 -14.72 -26.30 -8.84
CA LEU A 338 -13.43 -25.62 -8.74
C LEU A 338 -12.59 -25.84 -10.00
N GLY A 339 -12.66 -27.03 -10.59
CA GLY A 339 -12.06 -27.36 -11.88
C GLY A 339 -10.56 -27.10 -11.92
N MET A 340 -9.84 -27.44 -10.84
CA MET A 340 -8.41 -27.19 -10.72
C MET A 340 -7.62 -28.07 -11.68
N THR A 341 -6.90 -27.45 -12.61
CA THR A 341 -5.98 -28.12 -13.56
C THR A 341 -4.56 -27.59 -13.37
N THR A 342 -3.55 -28.28 -13.93
CA THR A 342 -2.16 -27.79 -13.93
C THR A 342 -2.03 -26.38 -14.51
N GLU A 343 -2.80 -26.04 -15.56
CA GLU A 343 -2.83 -24.69 -16.13
C GLU A 343 -3.44 -23.67 -15.17
N LYS A 344 -4.52 -24.03 -14.47
CA LYS A 344 -5.16 -23.15 -13.47
C LYS A 344 -4.21 -22.93 -12.28
N THR A 345 -3.62 -24.00 -11.74
CA THR A 345 -2.60 -23.90 -10.68
C THR A 345 -1.42 -23.02 -11.11
N ARG A 346 -0.94 -23.18 -12.35
CA ARG A 346 0.11 -22.31 -12.91
C ARG A 346 -0.32 -20.85 -12.97
N LEU A 347 -1.55 -20.56 -13.38
CA LEU A 347 -2.07 -19.19 -13.42
C LEU A 347 -2.07 -18.57 -12.02
N TYR A 348 -2.50 -19.31 -11.00
CA TYR A 348 -2.54 -18.84 -9.63
C TYR A 348 -1.13 -18.53 -9.08
N ALA A 349 -0.14 -19.36 -9.40
CA ALA A 349 1.25 -19.15 -9.01
C ALA A 349 1.91 -17.98 -9.78
N THR A 350 1.63 -17.84 -11.08
CA THR A 350 2.36 -16.91 -11.95
C THR A 350 1.68 -15.55 -12.14
N ASN A 351 0.36 -15.48 -12.01
CA ASN A 351 -0.46 -14.28 -12.12
C ASN A 351 -1.75 -14.39 -11.29
N VAL A 352 -1.60 -14.25 -9.97
CA VAL A 352 -2.71 -14.26 -9.01
C VAL A 352 -3.77 -13.19 -9.28
N PHE A 353 -3.40 -12.09 -9.95
CA PHE A 353 -4.31 -11.00 -10.27
C PHE A 353 -5.34 -11.42 -11.32
N GLN A 354 -4.85 -12.08 -12.37
CA GLN A 354 -5.72 -12.66 -13.39
C GLN A 354 -6.51 -13.85 -12.84
N ALA A 355 -5.91 -14.67 -11.97
CA ALA A 355 -6.61 -15.75 -11.29
C ALA A 355 -7.78 -15.24 -10.44
N HIS A 356 -7.58 -14.15 -9.68
CA HIS A 356 -8.63 -13.55 -8.85
C HIS A 356 -9.79 -13.05 -9.72
N LYS A 357 -9.48 -12.36 -10.82
CA LYS A 357 -10.50 -11.91 -11.78
C LYS A 357 -11.32 -13.07 -12.34
N GLN A 358 -10.67 -14.19 -12.66
CA GLN A 358 -11.35 -15.40 -13.12
C GLN A 358 -12.25 -16.00 -12.02
N ALA A 359 -11.75 -16.11 -10.79
CA ALA A 359 -12.54 -16.64 -9.67
C ALA A 359 -13.78 -15.80 -9.34
N VAL A 360 -13.69 -14.47 -9.44
CA VAL A 360 -14.86 -13.59 -9.33
C VAL A 360 -15.88 -13.93 -10.42
N ALA A 361 -15.45 -14.09 -11.67
CA ALA A 361 -16.34 -14.42 -12.79
C ALA A 361 -16.94 -15.85 -12.69
N GLU A 362 -16.22 -16.78 -12.06
CA GLU A 362 -16.63 -18.16 -11.83
C GLU A 362 -17.52 -18.34 -10.57
N GLY A 363 -17.69 -17.27 -9.77
CA GLY A 363 -18.54 -17.27 -8.57
C GLY A 363 -17.88 -17.90 -7.35
N PHE A 364 -16.55 -18.06 -7.34
CA PHE A 364 -15.81 -18.70 -6.25
C PHE A 364 -15.85 -17.90 -4.94
N LEU A 365 -16.06 -16.59 -5.04
CA LEU A 365 -16.20 -15.71 -3.88
C LEU A 365 -17.64 -15.63 -3.35
N ASP A 366 -18.61 -16.22 -4.05
CA ASP A 366 -20.03 -16.15 -3.70
C ASP A 366 -20.41 -17.14 -2.59
N PHE A 367 -19.67 -18.24 -2.47
CA PHE A 367 -19.99 -19.36 -1.58
C PHE A 367 -18.76 -19.86 -0.83
N SER A 368 -18.95 -20.26 0.42
CA SER A 368 -18.12 -21.28 1.06
C SER A 368 -18.40 -22.65 0.46
N GLU A 369 -17.54 -23.63 0.73
CA GLU A 369 -17.76 -25.01 0.29
C GLU A 369 -19.10 -25.53 0.82
N SER A 370 -19.31 -25.46 2.13
CA SER A 370 -20.61 -25.79 2.75
C SER A 370 -21.78 -24.98 2.19
N GLY A 371 -21.58 -23.69 1.89
CA GLY A 371 -22.58 -22.83 1.26
C GLY A 371 -22.95 -23.27 -0.16
N TYR A 372 -21.97 -23.68 -0.96
CA TYR A 372 -22.17 -24.19 -2.32
C TYR A 372 -22.92 -25.52 -2.28
N LEU A 373 -22.41 -26.49 -1.52
CA LEU A 373 -23.02 -27.80 -1.32
C LEU A 373 -24.50 -27.66 -0.89
N ARG A 374 -24.77 -26.76 0.07
CA ARG A 374 -26.12 -26.60 0.60
C ARG A 374 -27.05 -25.86 -0.35
N TYR A 375 -26.67 -24.68 -0.83
CA TYR A 375 -27.58 -23.76 -1.51
C TYR A 375 -27.55 -23.88 -3.03
N LYS A 376 -26.42 -24.31 -3.61
CA LYS A 376 -26.30 -24.52 -5.05
C LYS A 376 -26.66 -25.95 -5.44
N MET A 377 -26.12 -26.95 -4.74
CA MET A 377 -26.32 -28.36 -5.05
C MET A 377 -27.52 -28.98 -4.32
N GLY A 378 -28.00 -28.34 -3.24
CA GLY A 378 -29.17 -28.82 -2.50
C GLY A 378 -28.89 -30.01 -1.58
N ILE A 379 -27.62 -30.26 -1.24
CA ILE A 379 -27.19 -31.31 -0.32
C ILE A 379 -27.80 -31.10 1.08
N ASP A 380 -28.10 -32.19 1.80
CA ASP A 380 -28.66 -32.11 3.14
C ASP A 380 -27.61 -31.65 4.16
N ASN A 381 -28.05 -30.94 5.21
CA ASN A 381 -27.15 -30.35 6.19
C ASN A 381 -26.20 -31.34 6.88
N ASN A 382 -26.62 -32.60 7.09
CA ASN A 382 -25.79 -33.58 7.78
C ASN A 382 -24.68 -34.09 6.85
N ILE A 383 -24.98 -34.29 5.57
CA ILE A 383 -23.96 -34.61 4.57
C ILE A 383 -23.04 -33.39 4.32
N THR A 384 -23.61 -32.19 4.20
CA THR A 384 -22.82 -30.95 4.08
C THR A 384 -21.83 -30.84 5.25
N ASP A 385 -22.29 -30.92 6.51
CA ASP A 385 -21.42 -30.80 7.69
C ASP A 385 -20.41 -31.96 7.83
N GLN A 386 -20.66 -33.09 7.17
CA GLN A 386 -19.70 -34.21 7.07
C GLN A 386 -18.58 -33.95 6.05
N ILE A 387 -18.81 -33.09 5.06
CA ILE A 387 -17.82 -32.68 4.05
C ILE A 387 -17.07 -31.44 4.54
N ASP A 388 -17.81 -30.35 4.78
CA ASP A 388 -17.30 -29.08 5.28
C ASP A 388 -18.26 -28.51 6.33
N SER A 389 -17.72 -27.91 7.38
CA SER A 389 -18.54 -27.45 8.51
C SER A 389 -19.58 -26.44 8.03
N VAL A 390 -20.83 -26.58 8.46
CA VAL A 390 -21.88 -25.58 8.14
C VAL A 390 -21.64 -24.22 8.80
N ALA A 391 -20.63 -24.11 9.65
CA ALA A 391 -20.14 -22.86 10.19
C ALA A 391 -19.12 -22.16 9.29
N ASP A 392 -18.56 -22.85 8.29
CA ASP A 392 -17.66 -22.24 7.33
C ASP A 392 -18.42 -21.23 6.46
N ASN A 393 -17.82 -20.06 6.34
CA ASN A 393 -18.35 -18.93 5.63
C ASN A 393 -17.26 -18.20 4.84
N LEU A 394 -16.09 -18.82 4.66
CA LEU A 394 -15.01 -18.28 3.85
C LEU A 394 -15.32 -18.49 2.36
N PRO A 395 -14.85 -17.62 1.46
CA PRO A 395 -15.01 -17.85 0.03
C PRO A 395 -14.22 -19.10 -0.41
N SER A 396 -14.74 -19.82 -1.41
CA SER A 396 -14.09 -20.96 -2.06
C SER A 396 -12.98 -20.50 -3.01
N TRP A 397 -12.02 -19.72 -2.50
CA TRP A 397 -10.93 -19.09 -3.24
C TRP A 397 -9.67 -19.99 -3.20
N PRO A 398 -9.32 -20.72 -4.28
CA PRO A 398 -8.29 -21.79 -4.23
C PRO A 398 -6.84 -21.29 -4.09
N TYR A 399 -6.64 -19.98 -3.94
CA TYR A 399 -5.34 -19.36 -3.83
C TYR A 399 -4.47 -19.94 -2.71
N GLU A 400 -5.03 -20.09 -1.52
CA GLU A 400 -4.28 -20.62 -0.39
C GLU A 400 -3.86 -22.07 -0.64
N ASP A 401 -4.74 -22.91 -1.20
CA ASP A 401 -4.42 -24.31 -1.50
C ASP A 401 -3.23 -24.42 -2.43
N VAL A 402 -3.22 -23.66 -3.52
CA VAL A 402 -2.09 -23.60 -4.47
C VAL A 402 -0.80 -23.15 -3.79
N TYR A 403 -0.86 -22.19 -2.87
CA TYR A 403 0.34 -21.63 -2.24
C TYR A 403 0.91 -22.57 -1.18
N PHE A 404 0.05 -23.31 -0.49
CA PHE A 404 0.46 -24.31 0.48
C PHE A 404 0.96 -25.62 -0.17
N GLU A 405 0.73 -25.82 -1.47
CA GLU A 405 1.38 -26.87 -2.28
C GLU A 405 2.85 -26.56 -2.64
N ALA A 406 3.37 -25.37 -2.33
CA ALA A 406 4.75 -25.00 -2.64
C ALA A 406 5.76 -26.04 -2.12
N THR A 407 6.74 -26.36 -2.95
CA THR A 407 7.80 -27.34 -2.66
C THR A 407 9.10 -26.65 -2.24
N GLU A 408 9.31 -25.40 -2.65
CA GLU A 408 10.38 -24.54 -2.15
C GLU A 408 9.80 -23.40 -1.30
N TRP A 409 10.37 -23.22 -0.11
CA TRP A 409 10.01 -22.16 0.82
C TRP A 409 11.26 -21.45 1.34
N ARG A 410 11.10 -20.18 1.72
CA ARG A 410 12.14 -19.39 2.39
C ARG A 410 11.62 -18.76 3.68
N THR A 411 12.51 -18.53 4.63
CA THR A 411 12.31 -17.69 5.81
C THR A 411 13.46 -16.71 5.93
N ILE A 412 13.49 -15.86 6.96
CA ILE A 412 14.55 -14.87 7.17
C ILE A 412 15.48 -15.32 8.29
N ASP A 413 16.78 -15.33 8.00
CA ASP A 413 17.83 -15.61 8.97
C ASP A 413 17.74 -14.65 10.15
N GLN A 414 17.83 -15.19 11.36
CA GLN A 414 17.69 -14.43 12.61
C GLN A 414 16.31 -13.77 12.83
N GLY A 415 15.31 -14.12 12.03
CA GLY A 415 13.89 -13.84 12.27
C GLY A 415 13.24 -12.84 11.33
N LEU A 416 11.95 -12.97 11.05
CA LEU A 416 11.23 -12.11 10.12
C LEU A 416 11.16 -10.64 10.57
N SER A 417 11.31 -10.34 11.86
CA SER A 417 11.44 -8.95 12.35
C SER A 417 12.68 -8.22 11.81
N ARG A 418 13.64 -8.92 11.19
CA ARG A 418 14.75 -8.31 10.44
C ARG A 418 14.26 -7.47 9.25
N LEU A 419 13.19 -7.89 8.58
CA LEU A 419 12.64 -7.18 7.42
C LEU A 419 12.12 -5.77 7.76
N PRO A 420 11.17 -5.58 8.71
CA PRO A 420 10.76 -4.24 9.10
C PRO A 420 11.90 -3.44 9.75
N ALA A 421 12.82 -4.09 10.48
CA ALA A 421 13.98 -3.40 11.06
C ALA A 421 14.89 -2.77 9.99
N ALA A 422 14.96 -3.36 8.79
CA ALA A 422 15.77 -2.83 7.68
C ALA A 422 15.26 -1.48 7.14
N PHE A 423 14.01 -1.11 7.37
CA PHE A 423 13.50 0.25 7.09
C PHE A 423 13.99 1.28 8.12
N GLY A 424 14.47 0.83 9.28
CA GLY A 424 14.77 1.67 10.44
C GLY A 424 15.60 2.91 10.13
N PRO A 425 16.74 2.80 9.42
CA PRO A 425 17.58 3.95 9.07
C PRO A 425 16.86 5.04 8.27
N GLN A 426 15.85 4.67 7.47
CA GLN A 426 15.07 5.59 6.66
C GLN A 426 13.91 6.23 7.44
N VAL A 427 13.23 5.47 8.31
CA VAL A 427 11.91 5.87 8.82
C VAL A 427 11.88 6.32 10.28
N LEU A 428 12.84 5.90 11.12
CA LEU A 428 12.71 6.09 12.58
C LEU A 428 12.72 7.56 13.00
N ASN A 429 13.46 8.42 12.30
CA ASN A 429 13.49 9.86 12.59
C ASN A 429 12.21 10.61 12.15
N ARG A 430 11.38 9.98 11.33
CA ARG A 430 10.08 10.48 10.84
C ARG A 430 8.91 9.67 11.40
N THR A 431 9.14 8.84 12.42
CA THR A 431 8.09 8.03 13.06
C THR A 431 7.76 8.58 14.44
N ARG A 432 6.49 8.89 14.68
CA ARG A 432 5.95 9.24 15.98
C ARG A 432 5.34 7.99 16.63
N PHE A 433 6.14 7.33 17.48
CA PHE A 433 5.71 6.15 18.23
C PHE A 433 4.74 6.47 19.36
N GLN A 434 4.13 5.43 19.92
CA GLN A 434 3.22 5.50 21.07
C GLN A 434 2.09 6.51 20.87
N THR A 435 1.64 6.65 19.62
CA THR A 435 0.64 7.63 19.20
C THR A 435 -0.53 6.90 18.57
N ALA A 436 -1.51 6.55 19.40
CA ALA A 436 -2.73 5.87 18.96
C ALA A 436 -3.74 6.88 18.42
N VAL A 437 -3.99 6.85 17.11
CA VAL A 437 -5.04 7.63 16.46
C VAL A 437 -6.42 7.17 16.95
N GLN A 438 -7.32 8.13 17.15
CA GLN A 438 -8.67 7.91 17.68
C GLN A 438 -9.75 8.60 16.84
N ALA A 439 -9.38 9.62 16.07
CA ALA A 439 -10.30 10.27 15.14
C ALA A 439 -9.57 10.89 13.96
N MET A 440 -10.32 11.08 12.88
CA MET A 440 -9.96 11.84 11.70
C MET A 440 -11.10 12.81 11.39
N SER A 441 -10.77 14.06 11.05
CA SER A 441 -11.76 15.03 10.59
C SER A 441 -11.28 15.76 9.34
N TRP A 442 -12.15 15.84 8.34
CA TRP A 442 -11.88 16.51 7.07
C TRP A 442 -12.30 17.97 7.11
N ASN A 443 -11.42 18.86 6.68
CA ASN A 443 -11.73 20.28 6.51
C ASN A 443 -11.92 20.60 5.03
N GLU A 444 -13.16 20.85 4.63
CA GLU A 444 -13.53 21.20 3.24
C GLU A 444 -12.92 22.51 2.74
N THR A 445 -12.57 23.44 3.64
CA THR A 445 -12.02 24.75 3.26
C THR A 445 -10.52 24.70 2.99
N SER A 446 -9.78 23.97 3.84
CA SER A 446 -8.33 23.83 3.67
C SER A 446 -7.93 22.60 2.84
N GLU A 447 -8.88 21.70 2.57
CA GLU A 447 -8.65 20.39 1.94
C GLU A 447 -7.59 19.55 2.69
N LYS A 448 -7.64 19.61 4.03
CA LYS A 448 -6.71 18.89 4.92
C LYS A 448 -7.44 17.91 5.82
N MET A 449 -6.73 16.84 6.15
CA MET A 449 -7.16 15.86 7.14
C MET A 449 -6.49 16.12 8.48
N SER A 450 -7.30 16.36 9.50
CA SER A 450 -6.86 16.45 10.90
C SER A 450 -6.87 15.06 11.53
N VAL A 451 -5.74 14.64 12.09
CA VAL A 451 -5.55 13.36 12.78
C VAL A 451 -5.47 13.61 14.27
N HIS A 452 -6.39 13.00 15.02
CA HIS A 452 -6.53 13.20 16.45
C HIS A 452 -6.01 12.00 17.24
N PHE A 453 -5.24 12.27 18.29
CA PHE A 453 -4.75 11.27 19.22
C PHE A 453 -4.65 11.85 20.63
N ARG A 454 -4.48 10.99 21.61
CA ARG A 454 -4.31 11.38 23.01
C ARG A 454 -2.99 10.86 23.54
N PRO A 455 -1.96 11.73 23.67
CA PRO A 455 -0.73 11.32 24.33
C PRO A 455 -0.95 11.27 25.84
N GLY A 456 -0.31 10.30 26.50
CA GLY A 456 -0.34 10.21 27.96
C GLY A 456 -1.60 9.55 28.49
N ASN A 457 -2.39 10.28 29.28
CA ASN A 457 -3.46 9.69 30.08
C ASN A 457 -4.71 9.42 29.23
N PRO A 458 -5.18 8.17 29.10
CA PRO A 458 -6.33 7.82 28.27
C PRO A 458 -7.65 8.48 28.71
N PHE A 459 -7.73 8.92 29.97
CA PHE A 459 -8.91 9.58 30.55
C PHE A 459 -9.00 11.08 30.26
N ASP A 460 -7.97 11.69 29.66
CA ASP A 460 -8.03 13.11 29.34
C ASP A 460 -9.12 13.36 28.27
N MET A 461 -9.79 14.50 28.33
CA MET A 461 -10.87 14.81 27.39
C MET A 461 -10.33 15.36 26.06
N GLU A 462 -9.28 16.18 26.14
CA GLU A 462 -8.67 16.82 24.98
C GLU A 462 -7.83 15.84 24.16
N THR A 463 -7.71 16.13 22.87
CA THR A 463 -6.85 15.41 21.92
C THR A 463 -5.81 16.36 21.35
N GLU A 464 -4.61 15.87 21.09
CA GLU A 464 -3.69 16.54 20.17
C GLU A 464 -4.11 16.27 18.72
N ILE A 465 -3.76 17.21 17.83
CA ILE A 465 -4.14 17.22 16.42
C ILE A 465 -2.89 17.45 15.58
N ILE A 466 -2.76 16.71 14.48
CA ILE A 466 -1.79 16.98 13.40
C ILE A 466 -2.57 17.02 12.09
N ASP A 467 -2.34 18.05 11.29
CA ASP A 467 -2.96 18.20 9.97
C ASP A 467 -2.03 17.71 8.87
N PHE A 468 -2.60 17.01 7.89
CA PHE A 468 -1.91 16.58 6.68
C PHE A 468 -2.70 16.95 5.43
N ASP A 469 -2.01 17.20 4.32
CA ASP A 469 -2.64 17.40 3.01
C ASP A 469 -3.23 16.09 2.48
N TYR A 470 -2.56 14.97 2.74
CA TYR A 470 -3.02 13.61 2.44
C TYR A 470 -2.76 12.66 3.59
N THR A 471 -3.59 11.62 3.69
CA THR A 471 -3.39 10.55 4.67
C THR A 471 -3.43 9.17 4.02
N ILE A 472 -2.55 8.30 4.49
CA ILE A 472 -2.54 6.88 4.15
C ILE A 472 -2.85 6.10 5.42
N VAL A 473 -3.97 5.40 5.45
CA VAL A 473 -4.39 4.59 6.58
C VAL A 473 -3.92 3.15 6.36
N ALA A 474 -2.84 2.79 7.05
CA ALA A 474 -2.27 1.43 7.07
C ALA A 474 -2.74 0.59 8.28
N VAL A 475 -3.49 1.21 9.21
CA VAL A 475 -4.08 0.54 10.38
C VAL A 475 -5.21 -0.41 9.94
N PRO A 476 -5.29 -1.64 10.46
CA PRO A 476 -6.36 -2.58 10.09
C PRO A 476 -7.75 -2.07 10.51
N PHE A 477 -8.77 -2.44 9.73
CA PHE A 477 -10.16 -2.04 9.99
C PHE A 477 -10.73 -2.54 11.31
N SER A 478 -10.17 -3.60 11.89
CA SER A 478 -10.45 -4.04 13.26
C SER A 478 -10.19 -2.95 14.31
N LYS A 479 -9.31 -1.99 14.03
CA LYS A 479 -9.05 -0.80 14.87
C LYS A 479 -9.64 0.48 14.31
N VAL A 480 -9.57 0.69 12.99
CA VAL A 480 -10.13 1.91 12.36
C VAL A 480 -11.63 2.05 12.61
N ARG A 481 -12.38 0.94 12.72
CA ARG A 481 -13.82 0.98 13.05
C ARG A 481 -14.17 1.56 14.43
N LEU A 482 -13.17 1.75 15.29
CA LEU A 482 -13.32 2.39 16.59
C LEU A 482 -13.05 3.90 16.54
N TRP A 483 -12.55 4.41 15.41
CA TRP A 483 -12.25 5.83 15.25
C TRP A 483 -13.52 6.62 14.94
N ARG A 484 -13.54 7.90 15.32
CA ARG A 484 -14.48 8.86 14.73
C ARG A 484 -13.91 9.26 13.37
N LEU A 485 -14.63 8.96 12.30
CA LEU A 485 -14.19 9.18 10.92
C LEU A 485 -15.00 10.29 10.27
N PRO A 486 -14.46 10.97 9.24
CA PRO A 486 -15.27 11.83 8.40
C PRO A 486 -16.29 10.99 7.61
N ASP A 487 -17.32 11.64 7.07
CA ASP A 487 -18.33 10.94 6.27
C ASP A 487 -17.72 10.40 4.96
N TYR A 488 -17.38 9.12 4.93
CA TYR A 488 -16.99 8.39 3.73
C TYR A 488 -18.21 7.82 3.00
N SER A 489 -18.01 7.27 1.81
CA SER A 489 -19.04 6.55 1.06
C SER A 489 -19.65 5.42 1.90
N SER A 490 -20.91 5.08 1.62
CA SER A 490 -21.62 3.99 2.31
C SER A 490 -20.90 2.66 2.16
N LEU A 491 -20.27 2.41 1.00
CA LEU A 491 -19.55 1.17 0.76
C LEU A 491 -18.29 1.10 1.63
N LEU A 492 -17.45 2.14 1.63
CA LEU A 492 -16.24 2.19 2.43
C LEU A 492 -16.54 2.15 3.94
N SER A 493 -17.55 2.90 4.39
CA SER A 493 -18.01 2.88 5.79
C SER A 493 -18.47 1.49 6.23
N ARG A 494 -19.15 0.74 5.35
CA ARG A 494 -19.54 -0.65 5.63
C ARG A 494 -18.33 -1.60 5.62
N ALA A 495 -17.38 -1.41 4.71
CA ALA A 495 -16.16 -2.21 4.68
C ALA A 495 -15.37 -2.05 5.99
N ILE A 496 -15.12 -0.81 6.43
CA ILE A 496 -14.44 -0.50 7.69
C ILE A 496 -15.15 -1.17 8.87
N SER A 497 -16.47 -1.02 8.96
CA SER A 497 -17.25 -1.52 10.11
C SER A 497 -17.48 -3.03 10.12
N ARG A 498 -17.48 -3.71 8.96
CA ARG A 498 -17.98 -5.09 8.82
C ARG A 498 -16.96 -6.11 8.33
N LEU A 499 -15.83 -5.70 7.76
CA LEU A 499 -14.82 -6.64 7.26
C LEU A 499 -14.39 -7.60 8.37
N ASN A 500 -14.43 -8.90 8.09
CA ASN A 500 -14.10 -9.93 9.07
C ASN A 500 -12.58 -10.12 9.23
N TYR A 501 -12.15 -10.47 10.43
CA TYR A 501 -10.76 -10.78 10.77
C TYR A 501 -10.69 -12.11 11.51
N SER A 502 -9.73 -12.95 11.14
CA SER A 502 -9.51 -14.23 11.80
C SER A 502 -8.61 -14.06 13.04
N PRO A 503 -8.91 -14.74 14.15
CA PRO A 503 -8.01 -14.84 15.30
C PRO A 503 -6.92 -15.90 15.04
N ALA A 504 -5.77 -15.71 15.68
CA ALA A 504 -4.75 -16.75 15.79
C ALA A 504 -4.00 -16.64 17.11
N CYS A 505 -3.59 -17.78 17.65
CA CYS A 505 -2.79 -17.90 18.87
C CYS A 505 -1.56 -18.77 18.61
N LYS A 506 -0.42 -18.32 19.15
CA LYS A 506 0.87 -18.98 19.08
C LYS A 506 1.50 -19.08 20.44
N VAL A 507 2.17 -20.20 20.72
CA VAL A 507 2.98 -20.41 21.93
C VAL A 507 4.34 -20.95 21.55
N ALA A 508 5.39 -20.23 21.94
CA ALA A 508 6.77 -20.61 21.75
C ALA A 508 7.36 -21.09 23.09
N LEU A 509 8.04 -22.24 23.09
CA LEU A 509 8.68 -22.80 24.28
C LEU A 509 10.19 -22.94 24.07
N HIS A 510 10.97 -22.46 25.03
CA HIS A 510 12.42 -22.49 24.98
C HIS A 510 13.01 -23.69 25.73
N TYR A 511 13.94 -24.39 25.06
CA TYR A 511 14.59 -25.60 25.54
C TYR A 511 16.10 -25.44 25.62
N LYS A 512 16.73 -26.13 26.58
CA LYS A 512 18.19 -26.09 26.83
C LYS A 512 19.01 -26.60 25.64
N THR A 513 18.46 -27.57 24.92
CA THR A 513 19.05 -28.19 23.73
C THR A 513 17.99 -28.43 22.67
N ARG A 514 18.42 -28.66 21.43
CA ARG A 514 17.56 -29.11 20.31
C ARG A 514 17.30 -30.61 20.36
N PHE A 515 16.85 -31.11 21.52
CA PHE A 515 16.73 -32.55 21.79
C PHE A 515 15.91 -33.30 20.73
N TRP A 516 14.93 -32.65 20.10
CA TRP A 516 14.09 -33.21 19.04
C TRP A 516 14.89 -33.63 17.79
N GLU A 517 16.06 -33.03 17.55
CA GLU A 517 16.96 -33.37 16.43
C GLU A 517 17.85 -34.59 16.73
N HIS A 518 17.86 -35.04 17.99
CA HIS A 518 18.77 -36.09 18.49
C HIS A 518 18.04 -37.29 19.12
N LEU A 519 16.72 -37.36 18.95
CA LEU A 519 15.94 -38.56 19.28
C LEU A 519 16.25 -39.69 18.28
N ASP A 520 15.92 -40.93 18.63
CA ASP A 520 16.05 -42.10 17.74
C ASP A 520 15.36 -41.89 16.38
N ARG A 521 14.27 -41.12 16.39
CA ARG A 521 13.58 -40.61 15.19
C ARG A 521 13.66 -39.08 15.22
N PRO A 522 14.71 -38.48 14.63
CA PRO A 522 14.93 -37.06 14.75
C PRO A 522 13.93 -36.26 13.92
N ILE A 523 13.55 -35.10 14.42
CA ILE A 523 12.71 -34.12 13.72
C ILE A 523 13.62 -32.97 13.28
N ILE A 524 13.70 -32.72 11.98
CA ILE A 524 14.64 -31.76 11.39
C ILE A 524 13.85 -30.70 10.62
N GLY A 525 13.60 -29.55 11.25
CA GLY A 525 12.62 -28.58 10.77
C GLY A 525 11.21 -29.18 10.73
N GLY A 526 10.34 -28.62 9.88
CA GLY A 526 8.98 -29.13 9.67
C GLY A 526 7.92 -28.50 10.59
N CYS A 527 6.67 -28.61 10.14
CA CYS A 527 5.47 -28.21 10.87
C CYS A 527 4.49 -29.38 10.88
N GLY A 528 4.50 -30.15 11.96
CA GLY A 528 3.55 -31.23 12.18
C GLY A 528 2.28 -30.77 12.88
N SER A 529 1.40 -31.73 13.14
CA SER A 529 0.22 -31.53 13.98
C SER A 529 0.58 -31.57 15.47
N GLY A 530 -0.36 -31.18 16.33
CA GLY A 530 -0.27 -31.26 17.78
C GLY A 530 -0.54 -32.65 18.37
N GLY A 531 -0.34 -33.73 17.60
CA GLY A 531 -0.46 -35.09 18.15
C GLY A 531 -1.87 -35.55 18.46
N GLY A 532 -2.88 -34.99 17.76
CA GLY A 532 -4.29 -35.23 18.05
C GLY A 532 -4.76 -34.64 19.40
N ILE A 533 -3.94 -33.77 20.02
CA ILE A 533 -4.27 -33.10 21.27
C ILE A 533 -5.06 -31.82 20.94
N ALA A 534 -6.27 -31.71 21.49
CA ALA A 534 -7.16 -30.59 21.22
C ALA A 534 -6.48 -29.24 21.57
N GLY A 535 -6.65 -28.22 20.73
CA GLY A 535 -6.12 -26.88 21.05
C GLY A 535 -4.59 -26.74 20.98
N ILE A 536 -3.86 -27.68 20.37
CA ILE A 536 -2.43 -27.49 20.07
C ILE A 536 -2.22 -26.99 18.65
N GLY A 537 -3.00 -27.48 17.68
CA GLY A 537 -2.90 -27.06 16.28
C GLY A 537 -1.64 -27.61 15.62
N SER A 538 -0.79 -26.75 15.10
CA SER A 538 0.51 -27.11 14.53
C SER A 538 1.66 -26.97 15.52
N VAL A 539 2.66 -27.85 15.41
CA VAL A 539 3.94 -27.78 16.13
C VAL A 539 5.03 -27.62 15.09
N CYS A 540 5.75 -26.49 15.12
CA CYS A 540 6.79 -26.19 14.14
C CYS A 540 8.18 -26.10 14.78
N TYR A 541 9.13 -26.76 14.15
CA TYR A 541 10.52 -26.82 14.59
C TYR A 541 11.38 -25.87 13.75
N PRO A 542 12.43 -25.26 14.33
CA PRO A 542 13.24 -24.30 13.59
C PRO A 542 13.92 -24.91 12.36
N SER A 543 13.85 -24.21 11.23
CA SER A 543 14.54 -24.58 9.98
C SER A 543 16.00 -24.08 9.91
N TYR A 544 16.50 -23.48 10.99
CA TYR A 544 17.84 -22.92 11.12
C TYR A 544 18.61 -23.57 12.26
N GLN A 545 19.93 -23.47 12.24
CA GLN A 545 20.83 -24.08 13.23
C GLN A 545 20.58 -25.59 13.42
N ILE A 546 20.29 -26.28 12.31
CA ILE A 546 20.05 -27.73 12.31
C ILE A 546 21.31 -28.46 12.80
N ASN A 547 21.11 -29.49 13.62
CA ASN A 547 22.12 -30.32 14.25
C ASN A 547 23.02 -29.56 15.26
N SER A 548 22.58 -28.38 15.72
CA SER A 548 23.26 -27.64 16.78
C SER A 548 22.94 -28.24 18.15
N THR A 549 23.93 -28.27 19.04
CA THR A 549 23.76 -28.74 20.43
C THR A 549 23.30 -27.64 21.38
N GLY A 550 23.21 -26.40 20.90
CA GLY A 550 22.79 -25.24 21.69
C GLY A 550 21.28 -25.22 21.98
N PRO A 551 20.81 -24.19 22.70
CA PRO A 551 19.39 -24.01 22.97
C PRO A 551 18.57 -23.80 21.70
N GLY A 552 17.25 -24.03 21.80
CA GLY A 552 16.33 -23.81 20.70
C GLY A 552 14.90 -23.56 21.16
N VAL A 553 14.08 -23.03 20.26
CA VAL A 553 12.68 -22.68 20.54
C VAL A 553 11.76 -23.42 19.58
N ILE A 554 10.80 -24.17 20.13
CA ILE A 554 9.75 -24.80 19.32
C ILE A 554 8.55 -23.86 19.29
N LEU A 555 7.91 -23.66 18.13
CA LEU A 555 6.54 -23.15 18.08
C LEU A 555 5.64 -24.31 18.50
N ALA A 556 5.41 -24.43 19.79
CA ALA A 556 4.77 -25.59 20.41
C ALA A 556 3.26 -25.63 20.20
N SER A 557 2.66 -24.51 19.79
CA SER A 557 1.28 -24.46 19.35
C SER A 557 1.08 -23.31 18.37
N TYR A 558 0.35 -23.57 17.29
CA TYR A 558 -0.17 -22.57 16.37
C TYR A 558 -1.53 -22.99 15.83
N LEU A 559 -2.54 -22.14 16.02
CA LEU A 559 -3.89 -22.36 15.51
C LEU A 559 -4.65 -21.05 15.32
N SER A 560 -5.74 -21.13 14.55
CA SER A 560 -6.62 -20.01 14.18
C SER A 560 -8.08 -20.32 14.49
N GLY A 561 -8.98 -19.41 14.12
CA GLY A 561 -10.42 -19.62 14.22
C GLY A 561 -10.95 -19.71 15.65
N ASP A 562 -12.06 -20.41 15.84
CA ASP A 562 -12.75 -20.45 17.14
C ASP A 562 -11.93 -21.10 18.27
N MET A 563 -11.04 -22.04 17.91
CA MET A 563 -10.08 -22.58 18.87
C MET A 563 -9.12 -21.49 19.37
N ALA A 564 -8.66 -20.58 18.50
CA ALA A 564 -7.81 -19.46 18.93
C ALA A 564 -8.56 -18.48 19.84
N LYS A 565 -9.87 -18.27 19.62
CA LYS A 565 -10.70 -17.46 20.53
C LYS A 565 -10.76 -18.09 21.93
N SER A 566 -11.03 -19.39 21.97
CA SER A 566 -11.14 -20.15 23.21
C SER A 566 -9.84 -20.14 24.02
N LEU A 567 -8.70 -20.38 23.36
CA LEU A 567 -7.39 -20.32 24.00
C LEU A 567 -6.95 -18.89 24.32
N GLY A 568 -7.40 -17.91 23.54
CA GLY A 568 -7.19 -16.48 23.79
C GLY A 568 -7.81 -16.01 25.11
N ALA A 569 -8.93 -16.61 25.53
CA ALA A 569 -9.61 -16.31 26.78
C ALA A 569 -8.89 -16.86 28.03
N MET A 570 -8.03 -17.87 27.87
CA MET A 570 -7.23 -18.41 28.97
C MET A 570 -6.20 -17.39 29.46
N THR A 571 -5.84 -17.49 30.74
CA THR A 571 -4.64 -16.81 31.24
C THR A 571 -3.41 -17.34 30.49
N GLU A 572 -2.41 -16.48 30.35
CA GLU A 572 -1.18 -16.85 29.66
C GLU A 572 -0.53 -18.08 30.28
N GLN A 573 -0.39 -18.09 31.60
CA GLN A 573 0.27 -19.17 32.34
C GLN A 573 -0.45 -20.51 32.17
N GLU A 574 -1.78 -20.55 32.22
CA GLU A 574 -2.55 -21.79 32.05
C GLU A 574 -2.44 -22.34 30.63
N HIS A 575 -2.51 -21.45 29.62
CA HIS A 575 -2.38 -21.85 28.23
C HIS A 575 -0.97 -22.38 27.93
N VAL A 576 0.06 -21.70 28.41
CA VAL A 576 1.46 -22.13 28.26
C VAL A 576 1.69 -23.46 28.99
N ALA A 577 1.18 -23.61 30.21
CA ALA A 577 1.30 -24.87 30.95
C ALA A 577 0.57 -26.02 30.24
N TYR A 578 -0.57 -25.74 29.59
CA TYR A 578 -1.28 -26.70 28.75
C TYR A 578 -0.42 -27.15 27.56
N VAL A 579 0.13 -26.21 26.80
CA VAL A 579 1.00 -26.50 25.66
C VAL A 579 2.28 -27.23 26.10
N GLN A 580 2.85 -26.87 27.24
CA GLN A 580 4.03 -27.54 27.79
C GLN A 580 3.74 -29.01 28.14
N ARG A 581 2.58 -29.32 28.73
CA ARG A 581 2.16 -30.72 28.96
C ARG A 581 1.96 -31.48 27.66
N ALA A 582 1.38 -30.85 26.64
CA ALA A 582 1.26 -31.46 25.33
C ALA A 582 2.63 -31.79 24.70
N MET A 583 3.66 -30.95 24.90
CA MET A 583 5.01 -31.28 24.43
C MET A 583 5.62 -32.48 25.17
N ILE A 584 5.26 -32.71 26.43
CA ILE A 584 5.62 -33.95 27.15
C ILE A 584 4.90 -35.15 26.55
N GLU A 585 3.63 -35.03 26.18
CA GLU A 585 2.90 -36.11 25.50
C GLU A 585 3.48 -36.42 24.11
N ILE A 586 3.91 -35.40 23.37
CA ILE A 586 4.46 -35.56 22.03
C ILE A 586 5.88 -36.16 22.07
N HIS A 587 6.74 -35.68 22.97
CA HIS A 587 8.17 -36.01 22.96
C HIS A 587 8.64 -36.88 24.12
N GLY A 588 7.78 -37.13 25.10
CA GLY A 588 8.13 -37.85 26.33
C GLY A 588 8.75 -36.96 27.42
N PRO A 589 9.23 -37.58 28.52
CA PRO A 589 9.75 -36.86 29.69
C PRO A 589 10.89 -35.89 29.39
N ILE A 590 11.66 -36.14 28.34
CA ILE A 590 12.78 -35.27 27.92
C ILE A 590 12.33 -33.83 27.66
N ALA A 591 11.11 -33.60 27.16
CA ALA A 591 10.61 -32.24 26.97
C ALA A 591 10.46 -31.49 28.30
N ALA A 592 10.02 -32.16 29.37
CA ALA A 592 9.97 -31.55 30.70
C ALA A 592 11.37 -31.23 31.23
N GLU A 593 12.33 -32.14 31.05
CA GLU A 593 13.70 -31.98 31.53
C GLU A 593 14.45 -30.84 30.81
N GLN A 594 14.19 -30.68 29.52
CA GLN A 594 14.85 -29.70 28.66
C GLN A 594 14.16 -28.33 28.70
N PHE A 595 12.89 -28.23 29.11
CA PHE A 595 12.19 -26.95 29.20
C PHE A 595 12.89 -26.02 30.19
N THR A 596 13.15 -24.79 29.77
CA THR A 596 13.88 -23.80 30.58
C THR A 596 12.99 -22.97 31.50
N GLY A 597 11.67 -23.01 31.29
CA GLY A 597 10.74 -22.07 31.89
C GLY A 597 10.52 -20.80 31.07
N ALA A 598 11.38 -20.50 30.09
CA ALA A 598 11.18 -19.37 29.19
C ALA A 598 10.19 -19.73 28.06
N TYR A 599 9.26 -18.81 27.79
CA TYR A 599 8.22 -18.96 26.77
C TYR A 599 7.80 -17.60 26.25
N ASP A 600 7.05 -17.60 25.15
CA ASP A 600 6.24 -16.46 24.73
C ASP A 600 4.88 -16.95 24.22
N ARG A 601 3.84 -16.12 24.37
CA ARG A 601 2.49 -16.39 23.86
C ARG A 601 1.99 -15.14 23.16
N LYS A 602 1.55 -15.31 21.91
CA LYS A 602 0.90 -14.25 21.15
C LYS A 602 -0.47 -14.71 20.66
N CYS A 603 -1.51 -14.09 21.18
CA CYS A 603 -2.87 -14.22 20.65
C CYS A 603 -3.27 -12.91 19.99
N TRP A 604 -3.29 -12.90 18.65
CA TRP A 604 -3.45 -11.68 17.85
C TRP A 604 -4.82 -11.02 18.00
N LEU A 605 -5.86 -11.77 18.36
CA LEU A 605 -7.17 -11.21 18.69
C LEU A 605 -7.10 -10.27 19.90
N ASN A 606 -6.23 -10.56 20.86
CA ASN A 606 -6.05 -9.78 22.08
C ASN A 606 -4.97 -8.69 21.94
N ASP A 607 -4.36 -8.57 20.76
CA ASP A 607 -3.38 -7.52 20.51
C ASP A 607 -4.05 -6.13 20.48
N GLU A 608 -3.53 -5.22 21.30
CA GLU A 608 -4.09 -3.89 21.50
C GLU A 608 -4.07 -3.00 20.24
N TYR A 609 -3.20 -3.28 19.26
CA TYR A 609 -3.04 -2.48 18.04
C TYR A 609 -3.51 -3.19 16.78
N GLN A 610 -3.80 -4.49 16.83
CA GLN A 610 -4.23 -5.28 15.67
C GLN A 610 -5.63 -5.89 15.81
N ALA A 611 -6.03 -6.39 16.98
CA ALA A 611 -7.33 -7.07 17.23
C ALA A 611 -7.73 -8.10 16.14
N GLY A 612 -6.77 -8.89 15.69
CA GLY A 612 -6.93 -9.85 14.61
C GLY A 612 -5.58 -10.29 14.05
N ALA A 613 -5.50 -11.52 13.56
CA ALA A 613 -4.29 -12.06 12.94
C ALA A 613 -4.19 -11.68 11.47
N TRP A 614 -5.30 -11.77 10.72
CA TRP A 614 -5.43 -11.33 9.33
C TRP A 614 -6.87 -11.03 8.97
N ALA A 615 -7.07 -10.18 7.95
CA ALA A 615 -8.37 -10.07 7.31
C ALA A 615 -8.77 -11.41 6.72
N SER A 616 -9.99 -11.84 7.00
CA SER A 616 -10.55 -13.12 6.57
C SER A 616 -11.97 -12.85 6.11
N PRO A 617 -12.15 -12.16 4.97
CA PRO A 617 -13.48 -11.79 4.51
C PRO A 617 -14.34 -13.05 4.39
N THR A 618 -15.59 -12.96 4.84
CA THR A 618 -16.55 -14.02 4.56
C THR A 618 -16.92 -13.97 3.08
N ALA A 619 -17.56 -15.03 2.57
CA ALA A 619 -18.17 -15.06 1.25
C ALA A 619 -18.95 -13.74 1.00
N LEU A 620 -18.85 -13.24 -0.24
CA LEU A 620 -19.35 -11.94 -0.71
C LEU A 620 -18.62 -10.68 -0.21
N GLN A 621 -17.89 -10.70 0.92
CA GLN A 621 -17.27 -9.47 1.44
C GLN A 621 -16.15 -8.94 0.56
N GLN A 622 -15.30 -9.83 0.03
CA GLN A 622 -14.15 -9.45 -0.78
C GLN A 622 -14.59 -8.78 -2.10
N ASP A 623 -15.42 -9.47 -2.90
CA ASP A 623 -16.00 -8.93 -4.14
C ASP A 623 -16.73 -7.60 -3.89
N LEU A 624 -17.53 -7.51 -2.81
CA LEU A 624 -18.27 -6.29 -2.49
C LEU A 624 -17.38 -5.11 -2.10
N TYR A 625 -16.34 -5.33 -1.28
CA TYR A 625 -15.61 -4.23 -0.63
C TYR A 625 -14.35 -3.79 -1.36
N LEU A 626 -13.68 -4.67 -2.12
CA LEU A 626 -12.48 -4.31 -2.87
C LEU A 626 -12.61 -3.01 -3.69
N PRO A 627 -13.70 -2.75 -4.45
CA PRO A 627 -13.81 -1.54 -5.26
C PRO A 627 -13.75 -0.24 -4.46
N ALA A 628 -14.15 -0.26 -3.18
CA ALA A 628 -14.06 0.92 -2.31
C ALA A 628 -12.62 1.29 -1.97
N TYR A 629 -11.70 0.33 -1.95
CA TYR A 629 -10.29 0.56 -1.56
C TYR A 629 -9.47 1.25 -2.65
N PHE A 630 -9.96 1.24 -3.89
CA PHE A 630 -9.36 1.89 -5.06
C PHE A 630 -9.82 3.34 -5.24
N GLN A 631 -10.71 3.84 -4.37
CA GLN A 631 -11.18 5.21 -4.38
C GLN A 631 -10.37 6.05 -3.38
N THR A 632 -9.93 7.24 -3.80
CA THR A 632 -9.43 8.25 -2.86
C THR A 632 -10.61 9.06 -2.37
N GLU A 633 -10.87 9.02 -1.07
CA GLU A 633 -11.94 9.79 -0.47
C GLU A 633 -11.35 10.78 0.53
N LYS A 634 -11.64 12.09 0.38
CA LYS A 634 -11.16 13.14 1.30
C LYS A 634 -9.64 13.08 1.52
N HIS A 635 -8.89 13.00 0.42
CA HIS A 635 -7.43 12.82 0.41
C HIS A 635 -6.93 11.68 1.31
N THR A 636 -7.75 10.64 1.50
CA THR A 636 -7.42 9.44 2.27
C THR A 636 -7.32 8.24 1.35
N VAL A 637 -6.22 7.50 1.48
CA VAL A 637 -6.02 6.19 0.83
C VAL A 637 -5.86 5.13 1.90
N PHE A 638 -6.55 4.00 1.75
CA PHE A 638 -6.43 2.86 2.67
C PHE A 638 -5.50 1.81 2.09
N VAL A 639 -4.55 1.30 2.87
CA VAL A 639 -3.57 0.28 2.47
C VAL A 639 -3.39 -0.77 3.56
N GLY A 640 -2.81 -1.91 3.22
CA GLY A 640 -2.65 -3.06 4.11
C GLY A 640 -3.24 -4.32 3.50
N GLU A 641 -2.87 -5.48 4.06
CA GLU A 641 -3.27 -6.78 3.52
C GLU A 641 -4.79 -6.95 3.38
N HIS A 642 -5.55 -6.28 4.24
CA HIS A 642 -7.01 -6.26 4.27
C HIS A 642 -7.65 -5.48 3.12
N THR A 643 -6.83 -4.72 2.37
CA THR A 643 -7.23 -3.99 1.16
C THR A 643 -6.75 -4.66 -0.14
N SER A 644 -6.10 -5.83 -0.01
CA SER A 644 -5.72 -6.72 -1.12
C SER A 644 -6.66 -7.93 -1.15
N TYR A 645 -6.45 -8.90 -2.03
CA TYR A 645 -7.22 -10.15 -2.09
C TYR A 645 -6.41 -11.42 -1.81
N THR A 646 -5.10 -11.30 -1.58
CA THR A 646 -4.22 -12.40 -1.13
C THR A 646 -3.94 -12.29 0.36
N HIS A 647 -4.97 -12.38 1.19
CA HIS A 647 -4.87 -12.07 2.63
C HIS A 647 -3.83 -12.91 3.39
N ALA A 648 -3.46 -12.48 4.59
CA ALA A 648 -2.50 -13.15 5.49
C ALA A 648 -1.01 -13.17 5.06
N TRP A 649 -0.65 -12.62 3.90
CA TRP A 649 0.73 -12.56 3.42
C TRP A 649 1.38 -11.17 3.57
N ILE A 650 2.72 -11.13 3.69
CA ILE A 650 3.46 -9.85 3.63
C ILE A 650 3.34 -9.24 2.24
N PHE A 651 3.34 -10.06 1.19
CA PHE A 651 3.17 -9.62 -0.19
C PHE A 651 1.96 -8.70 -0.35
N SER A 652 0.77 -9.08 0.13
CA SER A 652 -0.44 -8.25 0.02
C SER A 652 -0.36 -6.92 0.78
N ALA A 653 0.40 -6.86 1.87
CA ALA A 653 0.68 -5.58 2.52
C ALA A 653 1.60 -4.68 1.66
N LEU A 654 2.59 -5.25 0.97
CA LEU A 654 3.47 -4.50 0.07
C LEU A 654 2.75 -4.08 -1.20
N GLU A 655 2.04 -5.00 -1.84
CA GLU A 655 1.22 -4.79 -3.04
C GLU A 655 0.21 -3.66 -2.83
N SER A 656 -0.57 -3.72 -1.74
CA SER A 656 -1.53 -2.66 -1.42
C SER A 656 -0.86 -1.31 -1.16
N ALA A 657 0.38 -1.28 -0.67
CA ALA A 657 1.15 -0.04 -0.52
C ALA A 657 1.62 0.51 -1.87
N VAL A 658 2.02 -0.35 -2.81
CA VAL A 658 2.31 0.04 -4.20
C VAL A 658 1.05 0.62 -4.84
N ARG A 659 -0.07 -0.12 -4.81
CA ARG A 659 -1.38 0.35 -5.30
C ARG A 659 -1.77 1.69 -4.69
N GLY A 660 -1.75 1.79 -3.36
CA GLY A 660 -2.18 2.99 -2.65
C GLY A 660 -1.29 4.20 -2.91
N THR A 661 0.02 4.00 -3.04
CA THR A 661 0.95 5.09 -3.38
C THR A 661 0.76 5.52 -4.84
N THR A 662 0.56 4.58 -5.77
CA THR A 662 0.19 4.89 -7.16
C THR A 662 -1.12 5.67 -7.22
N GLN A 663 -2.14 5.26 -6.46
CA GLN A 663 -3.42 5.96 -6.36
C GLN A 663 -3.24 7.40 -5.85
N LEU A 664 -2.42 7.60 -4.81
CA LEU A 664 -2.08 8.92 -4.28
C LEU A 664 -1.40 9.80 -5.33
N LEU A 665 -0.40 9.27 -6.02
CA LEU A 665 0.34 9.98 -7.06
C LEU A 665 -0.56 10.39 -8.23
N LEU A 666 -1.45 9.50 -8.68
CA LEU A 666 -2.43 9.81 -9.74
C LEU A 666 -3.43 10.88 -9.32
N ASP A 667 -3.93 10.84 -8.08
CA ASP A 667 -4.83 11.87 -7.53
C ASP A 667 -4.15 13.25 -7.52
N MET A 668 -2.85 13.28 -7.23
CA MET A 668 -1.99 14.46 -7.29
C MET A 668 -1.58 14.87 -8.72
N GLY A 669 -1.92 14.08 -9.75
CA GLY A 669 -1.56 14.34 -11.14
C GLY A 669 -0.12 13.96 -11.54
N LEU A 670 0.55 13.14 -10.74
CA LEU A 670 1.93 12.68 -10.92
C LEU A 670 1.97 11.32 -11.64
N VAL A 671 1.62 11.35 -12.92
CA VAL A 671 1.47 10.16 -13.77
C VAL A 671 2.81 9.45 -14.00
N ASP A 672 3.90 10.19 -14.19
CA ASP A 672 5.21 9.61 -14.48
C ASP A 672 5.77 8.87 -13.27
N GLU A 673 5.65 9.45 -12.08
CA GLU A 673 6.00 8.78 -10.82
C GLU A 673 5.12 7.54 -10.58
N ALA A 674 3.82 7.63 -10.86
CA ALA A 674 2.89 6.50 -10.73
C ALA A 674 3.29 5.32 -11.65
N LYS A 675 3.69 5.62 -12.90
CA LYS A 675 4.22 4.62 -13.84
C LYS A 675 5.54 4.04 -13.35
N GLN A 676 6.48 4.89 -12.93
CA GLN A 676 7.78 4.45 -12.41
C GLN A 676 7.64 3.47 -11.25
N VAL A 677 6.75 3.78 -10.29
CA VAL A 677 6.45 2.90 -9.14
C VAL A 677 5.89 1.56 -9.60
N THR A 678 4.90 1.60 -10.49
CA THR A 678 4.19 0.41 -10.97
C THR A 678 5.11 -0.50 -11.82
N GLU A 679 5.92 0.09 -12.69
CA GLU A 679 6.92 -0.61 -13.51
C GLU A 679 8.02 -1.26 -12.66
N PHE A 680 8.43 -0.61 -11.57
CA PHE A 680 9.50 -1.15 -10.73
C PHE A 680 9.02 -2.28 -9.82
N TRP A 681 7.84 -2.13 -9.22
CA TRP A 681 7.37 -3.03 -8.17
C TRP A 681 6.41 -4.13 -8.64
N MET A 682 5.64 -3.94 -9.71
CA MET A 682 4.59 -4.88 -10.14
C MET A 682 4.88 -5.51 -11.50
N ALA A 683 5.03 -4.69 -12.54
CA ALA A 683 4.93 -5.11 -13.95
C ALA A 683 6.12 -5.92 -14.48
N ARG A 684 7.15 -6.22 -13.66
CA ARG A 684 8.36 -6.94 -14.09
C ARG A 684 8.21 -8.46 -14.10
N TRP A 685 7.43 -9.01 -13.17
CA TRP A 685 7.43 -10.46 -12.89
C TRP A 685 6.05 -11.08 -13.05
N ILE A 686 5.01 -10.26 -13.19
CA ILE A 686 3.64 -10.67 -13.45
C ILE A 686 3.33 -10.17 -14.85
N SER A 687 3.49 -11.06 -15.84
CA SER A 687 3.27 -10.68 -17.24
C SER A 687 1.79 -10.37 -17.49
N MET A 688 1.55 -9.33 -18.28
CA MET A 688 0.24 -8.99 -18.86
C MET A 688 -0.31 -10.13 -19.72
#